data_AF-A0A453RTX3-F1
#
_entry.id   AF-A0A453RTX3-F1
#
_cell.length_a   1.000
_cell.length_b   1.000
_cell.length_c   1.000
_cell.angle_alpha   90.00
_cell.angle_beta   90.00
_cell.angle_gamma   90.00
#
_symmetry.space_group_name_H-M   'P 1'
#
loop_
_entity.id
_entity.type
_entity.pdbx_description
1 polymer ?
#
loop_
_entity_poly.entity_id
_entity_poly.type
_entity_poly.pdbx_seq_one_letter_code
_entity_poly.pdbx_strand_id
1 'polypeptide(L)'
;MKSETEEKYRLYESTLEERVNTCDGILQQQVDDTQNLFEELQSLHSSVAIKTQTLHDACDQLLVEKQRLIGFAEALRSRLNYFDELENASTSFYSQTMNIGNEQFLPLLKRLDDCILYVENNPLYAESAVYLVKFRQLQSRALGMIRSHVLSTLKAASSQVQAAIRGSGSGKNAVTEGVEASLIYVRFKAAAGELKPVFNEIESRSSKKEYAQVLSECHSLFCEQRLYLIRGMVQQRISEFAKKEALPSFTRSGCAYLMEACQFEHQLFAHFFPASASDVSSMAPLMDPLCTHLYDTLRPRLIYEGNIDSLCELVDILKAEVLGEQLSRRGKSAAGLRPILQRILADVLERLAFCARTHIREGIANFRPSDEDLDYPGKLERSTISSANVSDNSDMYATWYRPLEKTVSCLSKLYHCLESSVFTGLALEAVEVCTASLQSASKVIAKRATPMDGQLFLIKHLLILREQIAPFEIEFSVTHKELDFSHLLDHLRRILRGQVSLFDWSRSTSLARTFSPRILENQIDARKELEKGLKSTCEEFIMSITKLVVDPMLSFVTKVTAVKVALSSGSQGQNLDSVLAKPLKTQAFASPDKVAELVQKVGTAIQQDLPKAMTKLMLYLQNPSTRLIIFKPIKSNIVEAHI
;
A
#
# COMPACT_ATOMS: atom_id res chain seq x y z
N MET A 1 -34.84 -135.67 -93.24
CA MET A 1 -35.22 -135.62 -91.81
C MET A 1 -34.02 -135.56 -90.84
N LYS A 2 -32.92 -134.86 -91.14
CA LYS A 2 -31.84 -134.63 -90.14
C LYS A 2 -31.22 -133.23 -90.15
N SER A 3 -31.43 -132.38 -91.15
CA SER A 3 -30.84 -131.03 -91.12
C SER A 3 -31.60 -130.05 -90.24
N GLU A 4 -32.93 -130.19 -90.09
CA GLU A 4 -33.74 -129.19 -89.37
C GLU A 4 -33.48 -129.06 -87.85
N THR A 5 -33.09 -130.14 -87.16
CA THR A 5 -32.82 -130.07 -85.69
C THR A 5 -31.41 -129.60 -85.38
N GLU A 6 -30.43 -129.98 -86.21
CA GLU A 6 -29.03 -129.58 -86.06
C GLU A 6 -28.83 -128.11 -86.47
N GLU A 7 -29.58 -127.66 -87.48
CA GLU A 7 -29.68 -126.25 -87.86
C GLU A 7 -30.28 -125.40 -86.73
N LYS A 8 -31.29 -125.88 -86.00
CA LYS A 8 -31.89 -125.12 -84.88
C LYS A 8 -30.95 -124.95 -83.69
N TYR A 9 -30.18 -125.97 -83.32
CA TYR A 9 -29.19 -125.85 -82.24
C TYR A 9 -28.00 -124.99 -82.64
N ARG A 10 -27.48 -125.13 -83.88
CA ARG A 10 -26.44 -124.22 -84.40
C ARG A 10 -26.93 -122.77 -84.53
N LEU A 11 -28.18 -122.56 -84.91
CA LEU A 11 -28.79 -121.23 -84.96
C LEU A 11 -28.92 -120.63 -83.55
N TYR A 12 -29.31 -121.43 -82.56
CA TYR A 12 -29.43 -120.96 -81.16
C TYR A 12 -28.05 -120.69 -80.52
N GLU A 13 -27.05 -121.54 -80.76
CA GLU A 13 -25.66 -121.35 -80.33
C GLU A 13 -25.07 -120.10 -80.98
N SER A 14 -25.25 -119.92 -82.29
CA SER A 14 -24.87 -118.70 -83.00
C SER A 14 -25.58 -117.46 -82.44
N THR A 15 -26.86 -117.56 -82.04
CA THR A 15 -27.59 -116.45 -81.44
C THR A 15 -27.07 -116.13 -80.04
N LEU A 16 -26.69 -117.14 -79.24
CA LEU A 16 -26.13 -116.95 -77.90
C LEU A 16 -24.71 -116.38 -77.95
N GLU A 17 -23.86 -116.86 -78.86
CA GLU A 17 -22.55 -116.26 -79.13
C GLU A 17 -22.69 -114.82 -79.61
N GLU A 18 -23.64 -114.53 -80.51
CA GLU A 18 -23.95 -113.16 -80.93
C GLU A 18 -24.39 -112.29 -79.74
N ARG A 19 -25.24 -112.80 -78.84
CA ARG A 19 -25.69 -112.07 -77.65
C ARG A 19 -24.58 -111.86 -76.61
N VAL A 20 -23.72 -112.86 -76.38
CA VAL A 20 -22.57 -112.73 -75.47
C VAL A 20 -21.57 -111.73 -76.04
N ASN A 21 -21.24 -111.82 -77.34
CA ASN A 21 -20.38 -110.83 -78.01
C ASN A 21 -21.00 -109.43 -77.98
N THR A 22 -22.33 -109.32 -78.06
CA THR A 22 -23.02 -108.02 -77.90
C THR A 22 -22.93 -107.51 -76.46
N CYS A 23 -23.10 -108.37 -75.45
CA CYS A 23 -22.98 -107.98 -74.05
C CYS A 23 -21.54 -107.61 -73.66
N ASP A 24 -20.56 -108.36 -74.13
CA ASP A 24 -19.14 -108.07 -73.95
C ASP A 24 -18.75 -106.78 -74.67
N GLY A 25 -19.29 -106.54 -75.87
CA GLY A 25 -19.16 -105.27 -76.57
C GLY A 25 -19.80 -104.09 -75.82
N ILE A 26 -20.94 -104.28 -75.15
CA ILE A 26 -21.55 -103.23 -74.32
C ILE A 26 -20.72 -103.00 -73.05
N LEU A 27 -20.29 -104.06 -72.37
CA LEU A 27 -19.54 -103.96 -71.11
C LEU A 27 -18.14 -103.37 -71.32
N GLN A 28 -17.33 -104.00 -72.17
CA GLN A 28 -15.94 -103.54 -72.40
C GLN A 28 -15.85 -102.27 -73.23
N GLN A 29 -16.78 -102.06 -74.17
CA GLN A 29 -16.64 -100.96 -75.13
C GLN A 29 -17.55 -99.77 -74.83
N GLN A 30 -18.63 -99.93 -74.07
CA GLN A 30 -19.50 -98.79 -73.71
C GLN A 30 -19.42 -98.45 -72.23
N VAL A 31 -19.45 -99.44 -71.33
CA VAL A 31 -19.42 -99.19 -69.89
C VAL A 31 -18.01 -98.81 -69.42
N ASP A 32 -16.97 -99.57 -69.80
CA ASP A 32 -15.59 -99.22 -69.42
C ASP A 32 -15.15 -97.89 -70.08
N ASP A 33 -15.53 -97.64 -71.33
CA ASP A 33 -15.28 -96.35 -72.01
C ASP A 33 -16.00 -95.18 -71.32
N THR A 34 -17.27 -95.36 -70.92
CA THR A 34 -17.99 -94.32 -70.16
C THR A 34 -17.43 -94.14 -68.75
N GLN A 35 -16.96 -95.19 -68.09
CA GLN A 35 -16.32 -95.09 -66.79
C GLN A 35 -14.97 -94.36 -66.88
N ASN A 36 -14.16 -94.66 -67.90
CA ASN A 36 -12.93 -93.93 -68.19
C ASN A 36 -13.20 -92.44 -68.45
N LEU A 37 -14.26 -92.11 -69.22
CA LEU A 37 -14.71 -90.74 -69.45
C LEU A 37 -15.15 -90.05 -68.13
N PHE A 38 -15.82 -90.76 -67.23
CA PHE A 38 -16.19 -90.22 -65.92
C PHE A 38 -14.99 -90.00 -64.99
N GLU A 39 -14.01 -90.91 -64.99
CA GLU A 39 -12.76 -90.76 -64.24
C GLU A 39 -11.93 -89.58 -64.79
N GLU A 40 -11.86 -89.44 -66.11
CA GLU A 40 -11.22 -88.29 -66.76
C GLU A 40 -11.94 -86.99 -66.40
N LEU A 41 -13.28 -86.96 -66.48
CA LEU A 41 -14.09 -85.80 -66.14
C LEU A 41 -13.97 -85.43 -64.65
N GLN A 42 -13.90 -86.41 -63.75
CA GLN A 42 -13.69 -86.19 -62.32
C GLN A 42 -12.29 -85.63 -62.07
N SER A 43 -11.27 -86.15 -62.76
CA SER A 43 -9.90 -85.64 -62.67
C SER A 43 -9.81 -84.19 -63.19
N LEU A 44 -10.43 -83.89 -64.33
CA LEU A 44 -10.52 -82.54 -64.89
C LEU A 44 -11.27 -81.60 -63.95
N HIS A 45 -12.39 -82.04 -63.38
CA HIS A 45 -13.14 -81.24 -62.42
C HIS A 45 -12.34 -80.92 -61.16
N SER A 46 -11.61 -81.89 -60.59
CA SER A 46 -10.71 -81.63 -59.45
C SER A 46 -9.58 -80.67 -59.81
N SER A 47 -9.00 -80.80 -61.01
CA SER A 47 -7.92 -79.92 -61.49
C SER A 47 -8.41 -78.49 -61.68
N VAL A 48 -9.61 -78.33 -62.25
CA VAL A 48 -10.27 -77.02 -62.39
C VAL A 48 -10.62 -76.46 -61.01
N ALA A 49 -11.22 -77.25 -60.11
CA ALA A 49 -11.58 -76.79 -58.78
C ALA A 49 -10.36 -76.29 -57.98
N ILE A 50 -9.25 -77.04 -57.98
CA ILE A 50 -8.01 -76.63 -57.32
C ILE A 50 -7.47 -75.35 -57.96
N LYS A 51 -7.39 -75.27 -59.30
CA LYS A 51 -6.91 -74.07 -60.00
C LYS A 51 -7.79 -72.85 -59.72
N THR A 52 -9.12 -73.00 -59.76
CA THR A 52 -10.07 -71.92 -59.45
C THR A 52 -9.96 -71.48 -58.00
N GLN A 53 -9.77 -72.41 -57.05
CA GLN A 53 -9.59 -72.07 -55.63
C GLN A 53 -8.27 -71.33 -55.40
N THR A 54 -7.15 -71.80 -55.97
CA THR A 54 -5.87 -71.07 -55.86
C THR A 54 -5.91 -69.67 -56.47
N LEU A 55 -6.63 -69.51 -57.60
CA LEU A 55 -6.86 -68.20 -58.20
C LEU A 55 -7.73 -67.32 -57.30
N HIS A 56 -8.79 -67.88 -56.72
CA HIS A 56 -9.66 -67.16 -55.80
C HIS A 56 -8.90 -66.69 -54.56
N ASP A 57 -8.13 -67.57 -53.92
CA ASP A 57 -7.30 -67.24 -52.76
C ASP A 57 -6.26 -66.15 -53.10
N ALA A 58 -5.65 -66.21 -54.28
CA ALA A 58 -4.71 -65.19 -54.75
C ALA A 58 -5.42 -63.84 -55.01
N CYS A 59 -6.61 -63.86 -55.61
CA CYS A 59 -7.43 -62.65 -55.81
C CYS A 59 -7.85 -62.04 -54.47
N ASP A 60 -8.25 -62.85 -53.50
CA ASP A 60 -8.63 -62.39 -52.17
C ASP A 60 -7.44 -61.75 -51.42
N GLN A 61 -6.25 -62.36 -51.49
CA GLN A 61 -5.03 -61.77 -50.96
C GLN A 61 -4.73 -60.41 -51.61
N LEU A 62 -4.83 -60.31 -52.94
CA LEU A 62 -4.63 -59.05 -53.66
C LEU A 62 -5.66 -57.98 -53.29
N LEU A 63 -6.93 -58.36 -53.06
CA LEU A 63 -7.97 -57.45 -52.61
C LEU A 63 -7.68 -56.90 -51.21
N VAL A 64 -7.21 -57.76 -50.29
CA VAL A 64 -6.80 -57.34 -48.93
C VAL A 64 -5.61 -56.39 -48.99
N GLU A 65 -4.59 -56.70 -49.80
CA GLU A 65 -3.43 -55.82 -49.97
C GLU A 65 -3.81 -54.48 -50.58
N LYS A 66 -4.66 -54.47 -51.60
CA LYS A 66 -5.19 -53.24 -52.21
C LYS A 66 -5.90 -52.39 -51.16
N GLN A 67 -6.78 -52.99 -50.35
CA GLN A 67 -7.51 -52.26 -49.31
C GLN A 67 -6.55 -51.68 -48.25
N ARG A 68 -5.51 -52.42 -47.87
CA ARG A 68 -4.47 -51.95 -46.96
C ARG A 68 -3.69 -50.77 -47.54
N LEU A 69 -3.32 -50.84 -48.83
CA LEU A 69 -2.60 -49.77 -49.52
C LEU A 69 -3.47 -48.50 -49.67
N ILE A 70 -4.77 -48.65 -49.94
CA ILE A 70 -5.71 -47.53 -49.97
C ILE A 70 -5.78 -46.86 -48.60
N GLY A 71 -5.98 -47.64 -47.53
CA GLY A 71 -6.01 -47.10 -46.17
C GLY A 71 -4.69 -46.40 -45.78
N PHE A 72 -3.55 -46.93 -46.22
CA PHE A 72 -2.26 -46.29 -46.03
C PHE A 72 -2.14 -44.97 -46.81
N ALA A 73 -2.59 -44.94 -48.06
CA ALA A 73 -2.58 -43.74 -48.89
C ALA A 73 -3.49 -42.64 -48.33
N GLU A 74 -4.67 -43.00 -47.83
CA GLU A 74 -5.60 -42.07 -47.16
C GLU A 74 -5.01 -41.52 -45.87
N ALA A 75 -4.38 -42.38 -45.06
CA ALA A 75 -3.68 -41.96 -43.84
C ALA A 75 -2.53 -40.99 -44.17
N LEU A 76 -1.73 -41.27 -45.21
CA LEU A 76 -0.67 -40.38 -45.65
C LEU A 76 -1.22 -39.03 -46.14
N ARG A 77 -2.28 -39.06 -46.95
CA ARG A 77 -2.93 -37.85 -47.47
C ARG A 77 -3.50 -36.98 -46.35
N SER A 78 -4.14 -37.59 -45.35
CA SER A 78 -4.65 -36.84 -44.18
C SER A 78 -3.56 -36.06 -43.43
N ARG A 79 -2.34 -36.61 -43.37
CA ARG A 79 -1.17 -35.98 -42.75
C ARG A 79 -0.52 -34.92 -43.63
N LEU A 80 -0.45 -35.18 -44.94
CA LEU A 80 0.09 -34.24 -45.93
C LEU A 80 -0.82 -33.03 -46.14
N ASN A 81 -2.14 -33.17 -45.98
CA ASN A 81 -3.08 -32.07 -46.11
C ASN A 81 -2.68 -30.84 -45.26
N TYR A 82 -2.11 -31.02 -44.06
CA TYR A 82 -1.67 -29.87 -43.24
C TYR A 82 -0.53 -29.08 -43.87
N PHE A 83 0.34 -29.73 -44.65
CA PHE A 83 1.45 -29.11 -45.36
C PHE A 83 1.00 -28.46 -46.67
N ASP A 84 0.09 -29.10 -47.40
CA ASP A 84 -0.50 -28.57 -48.65
C ASP A 84 -1.26 -27.26 -48.40
N GLU A 85 -1.86 -27.11 -47.21
CA GLU A 85 -2.55 -25.89 -46.80
C GLU A 85 -1.63 -24.67 -46.70
N LEU A 86 -0.31 -24.85 -46.68
CA LEU A 86 0.63 -23.72 -46.71
C LEU A 86 0.45 -22.89 -47.99
N GLU A 87 0.29 -23.53 -49.15
CA GLU A 87 0.14 -22.82 -50.42
C GLU A 87 -1.20 -22.09 -50.49
N ASN A 88 -2.26 -22.73 -49.99
CA ASN A 88 -3.60 -22.15 -49.88
C ASN A 88 -3.62 -20.93 -48.95
N ALA A 89 -3.05 -21.06 -47.74
CA ALA A 89 -2.95 -19.97 -46.79
C ALA A 89 -2.06 -18.83 -47.33
N SER A 90 -0.94 -19.17 -47.95
CA SER A 90 -0.02 -18.20 -48.55
C SER A 90 -0.71 -17.37 -49.64
N THR A 91 -1.29 -18.03 -50.65
CA THR A 91 -2.01 -17.34 -51.75
C THR A 91 -3.12 -16.44 -51.23
N SER A 92 -3.87 -16.91 -50.22
CA SER A 92 -4.93 -16.13 -49.58
C SER A 92 -4.41 -14.90 -48.84
N PHE A 93 -3.42 -15.03 -47.94
CA PHE A 93 -2.88 -13.89 -47.16
C PHE A 93 -2.01 -12.93 -47.97
N TYR A 94 -1.43 -13.36 -49.09
CA TYR A 94 -0.72 -12.47 -50.02
C TYR A 94 -1.65 -11.77 -51.02
N SER A 95 -2.87 -12.26 -51.23
CA SER A 95 -3.85 -11.60 -52.09
C SER A 95 -4.22 -10.20 -51.56
N GLN A 96 -4.42 -9.23 -52.46
CA GLN A 96 -4.84 -7.87 -52.11
C GLN A 96 -6.31 -7.79 -51.68
N THR A 97 -7.10 -8.84 -51.96
CA THR A 97 -8.53 -8.93 -51.66
C THR A 97 -8.80 -9.43 -50.24
N MET A 98 -7.80 -9.99 -49.55
CA MET A 98 -7.99 -10.49 -48.19
C MET A 98 -8.07 -9.33 -47.19
N ASN A 99 -9.24 -9.12 -46.62
CA ASN A 99 -9.48 -8.20 -45.53
C ASN A 99 -10.13 -8.94 -44.35
N ILE A 100 -10.16 -8.30 -43.18
CA ILE A 100 -10.74 -8.90 -41.96
C ILE A 100 -12.27 -8.96 -42.05
N GLY A 101 -12.88 -8.11 -42.87
CA GLY A 101 -14.30 -8.16 -43.19
C GLY A 101 -14.71 -9.37 -44.02
N ASN A 102 -13.75 -10.14 -44.57
CA ASN A 102 -14.04 -11.40 -45.25
C ASN A 102 -14.33 -12.49 -44.22
N GLU A 103 -15.50 -13.12 -44.31
CA GLU A 103 -15.93 -14.21 -43.43
C GLU A 103 -14.94 -15.38 -43.39
N GLN A 104 -14.13 -15.56 -44.44
CA GLN A 104 -13.12 -16.60 -44.54
C GLN A 104 -11.83 -16.32 -43.74
N PHE A 105 -11.62 -15.09 -43.26
CA PHE A 105 -10.39 -14.70 -42.56
C PHE A 105 -10.20 -15.46 -41.24
N LEU A 106 -11.21 -15.43 -40.35
CA LEU A 106 -11.12 -16.08 -39.04
C LEU A 106 -11.02 -17.61 -39.13
N PRO A 107 -11.80 -18.30 -40.01
CA PRO A 107 -11.62 -19.73 -40.25
C PRO A 107 -10.24 -20.09 -40.79
N LEU A 108 -9.70 -19.32 -41.75
CA LEU A 108 -8.36 -19.57 -42.30
C LEU A 108 -7.27 -19.36 -41.23
N LEU A 109 -7.42 -18.36 -40.37
CA LEU A 109 -6.51 -18.15 -39.24
C LEU A 109 -6.57 -19.29 -38.23
N LYS A 110 -7.76 -19.84 -37.97
CA LYS A 110 -7.92 -21.05 -37.13
C LYS A 110 -7.25 -22.27 -37.78
N ARG A 111 -7.45 -22.47 -39.08
CA ARG A 111 -6.81 -23.55 -39.83
C ARG A 111 -5.29 -23.45 -39.80
N LEU A 112 -4.76 -22.23 -39.95
CA LEU A 112 -3.32 -21.94 -39.85
C LEU A 112 -2.77 -22.30 -38.47
N ASP A 113 -3.49 -21.95 -37.41
CA ASP A 113 -3.16 -22.33 -36.04
C ASP A 113 -3.12 -23.86 -35.84
N ASP A 114 -4.07 -24.59 -36.42
CA ASP A 114 -4.11 -26.06 -36.38
C ASP A 114 -2.92 -26.67 -37.12
N CYS A 115 -2.53 -26.12 -38.29
CA CYS A 115 -1.34 -26.53 -39.02
C CYS A 115 -0.06 -26.29 -38.20
N ILE A 116 0.06 -25.14 -37.53
CA ILE A 116 1.20 -24.84 -36.65
C ILE A 116 1.30 -25.88 -35.52
N LEU A 117 0.19 -26.11 -34.81
CA LEU A 117 0.15 -27.09 -33.71
C LEU A 117 0.48 -28.51 -34.20
N TYR A 118 0.01 -28.89 -35.39
CA TYR A 118 0.31 -30.19 -35.98
C TYR A 118 1.80 -30.34 -36.29
N VAL A 119 2.44 -29.32 -36.89
CA VAL A 119 3.87 -29.36 -37.20
C VAL A 119 4.73 -29.33 -35.94
N GLU A 120 4.33 -28.57 -34.91
CA GLU A 120 5.02 -28.53 -33.61
C GLU A 120 5.01 -29.88 -32.89
N ASN A 121 3.90 -30.61 -32.97
CA ASN A 121 3.77 -31.94 -32.37
C ASN A 121 4.53 -33.02 -33.16
N ASN A 122 4.96 -32.75 -34.40
CA ASN A 122 5.64 -33.73 -35.27
C ASN A 122 7.01 -33.21 -35.78
N PRO A 123 7.98 -32.94 -34.89
CA PRO A 123 9.27 -32.36 -35.28
C PRO A 123 10.13 -33.29 -36.13
N LEU A 124 9.90 -34.61 -36.07
CA LEU A 124 10.68 -35.63 -36.78
C LEU A 124 10.38 -35.69 -38.29
N TYR A 125 9.34 -35.02 -38.77
CA TYR A 125 9.03 -35.02 -40.20
C TYR A 125 10.06 -34.21 -41.01
N ALA A 126 10.29 -34.66 -42.25
CA ALA A 126 11.22 -34.00 -43.15
C ALA A 126 10.82 -32.53 -43.37
N GLU A 127 11.78 -31.62 -43.25
CA GLU A 127 11.60 -30.18 -43.42
C GLU A 127 10.56 -29.52 -42.49
N SER A 128 10.12 -30.21 -41.42
CA SER A 128 9.12 -29.71 -40.46
C SER A 128 9.45 -28.30 -39.94
N ALA A 129 10.72 -28.06 -39.59
CA ALA A 129 11.21 -26.76 -39.12
C ALA A 129 11.04 -25.64 -40.16
N VAL A 130 11.24 -25.93 -41.45
CA VAL A 130 11.08 -24.95 -42.54
C VAL A 130 9.61 -24.59 -42.72
N TYR A 131 8.72 -25.58 -42.72
CA TYR A 131 7.28 -25.35 -42.77
C TYR A 131 6.78 -24.56 -41.56
N LEU A 132 7.27 -24.89 -40.36
CA LEU A 132 6.92 -24.17 -39.14
C LEU A 132 7.26 -22.68 -39.25
N VAL A 133 8.47 -22.34 -39.72
CA VAL A 133 8.87 -20.94 -39.93
C VAL A 133 7.94 -20.24 -40.93
N LYS A 134 7.61 -20.89 -42.05
CA LYS A 134 6.70 -20.31 -43.06
C LYS A 134 5.29 -20.11 -42.50
N PHE A 135 4.73 -21.07 -41.76
CA PHE A 135 3.42 -20.92 -41.11
C PHE A 135 3.42 -19.79 -40.07
N ARG A 136 4.49 -19.68 -39.25
CA ARG A 136 4.65 -18.58 -38.28
C ARG A 136 4.77 -17.22 -38.96
N GLN A 137 5.42 -17.13 -40.13
CA GLN A 137 5.46 -15.91 -40.94
C GLN A 137 4.06 -15.51 -41.43
N LEU A 138 3.28 -16.46 -41.94
CA LEU A 138 1.89 -16.20 -42.33
C LEU A 138 1.02 -15.78 -41.14
N GLN A 139 1.23 -16.40 -39.97
CA GLN A 139 0.51 -16.05 -38.74
C GLN A 139 0.84 -14.61 -38.30
N SER A 140 2.13 -14.25 -38.28
CA SER A 140 2.57 -12.88 -37.98
C SER A 140 1.97 -11.85 -38.96
N ARG A 141 1.92 -12.19 -40.25
CA ARG A 141 1.27 -11.34 -41.26
C ARG A 141 -0.24 -11.17 -40.99
N ALA A 142 -0.96 -12.26 -40.73
CA ALA A 142 -2.39 -12.21 -40.44
C ALA A 142 -2.67 -11.37 -39.19
N LEU A 143 -1.90 -11.57 -38.12
CA LEU A 143 -2.00 -10.77 -36.90
C LEU A 143 -1.65 -9.28 -37.13
N GLY A 144 -0.66 -9.00 -37.98
CA GLY A 144 -0.31 -7.65 -38.40
C GLY A 144 -1.42 -6.95 -39.21
N MET A 145 -2.17 -7.70 -40.02
CA MET A 145 -3.36 -7.19 -40.69
C MET A 145 -4.43 -6.81 -39.67
N ILE A 146 -4.68 -7.67 -38.66
CA ILE A 146 -5.63 -7.37 -37.58
C ILE A 146 -5.23 -6.08 -36.86
N ARG A 147 -3.97 -5.97 -36.44
CA ARG A 147 -3.44 -4.77 -35.78
C ARG A 147 -3.65 -3.51 -36.62
N SER A 148 -3.38 -3.59 -37.92
CA SER A 148 -3.50 -2.46 -38.85
C SER A 148 -4.95 -2.01 -39.04
N HIS A 149 -5.88 -2.97 -39.11
CA HIS A 149 -7.31 -2.68 -39.20
C HIS A 149 -7.86 -2.09 -37.90
N VAL A 150 -7.53 -2.67 -36.74
CA VAL A 150 -7.87 -2.10 -35.42
C VAL A 150 -7.39 -0.65 -35.33
N LEU A 151 -6.14 -0.38 -35.71
CA LEU A 151 -5.61 0.97 -35.71
C LEU A 151 -6.39 1.91 -36.64
N SER A 152 -6.74 1.44 -37.84
CA SER A 152 -7.51 2.23 -38.82
C SER A 152 -8.89 2.57 -38.29
N THR A 153 -9.63 1.60 -37.76
CA THR A 153 -10.98 1.77 -37.21
C THR A 153 -10.96 2.68 -35.98
N LEU A 154 -9.99 2.53 -35.07
CA LEU A 154 -9.84 3.41 -33.91
C LEU A 154 -9.46 4.85 -34.30
N LYS A 155 -8.58 5.03 -35.30
CA LYS A 155 -8.25 6.36 -35.84
C LYS A 155 -9.44 7.01 -36.55
N ALA A 156 -10.23 6.23 -37.29
CA ALA A 156 -11.45 6.71 -37.92
C ALA A 156 -12.50 7.15 -36.89
N ALA A 157 -12.69 6.38 -35.81
CA ALA A 157 -13.54 6.78 -34.70
C ALA A 157 -13.03 8.07 -34.04
N SER A 158 -11.71 8.19 -33.83
CA SER A 158 -11.08 9.37 -33.23
C SER A 158 -11.23 10.62 -34.10
N SER A 159 -11.06 10.49 -35.42
CA SER A 159 -11.22 11.61 -36.36
C SER A 159 -12.67 12.08 -36.46
N GLN A 160 -13.64 11.17 -36.42
CA GLN A 160 -15.07 11.51 -36.36
C GLN A 160 -15.42 12.28 -35.09
N VAL A 161 -14.88 11.86 -33.93
CA VAL A 161 -15.07 12.57 -32.65
C VAL A 161 -14.45 13.97 -32.71
N GLN A 162 -13.21 14.10 -33.20
CA GLN A 162 -12.55 15.39 -33.39
C GLN A 162 -13.34 16.33 -34.32
N ALA A 163 -13.86 15.81 -35.43
CA ALA A 163 -14.68 16.58 -36.37
C ALA A 163 -15.97 17.07 -35.71
N ALA A 164 -16.63 16.23 -34.91
CA ALA A 164 -17.84 16.60 -34.19
C ALA A 164 -17.57 17.69 -33.12
N ILE A 165 -16.48 17.57 -32.36
CA ILE A 165 -16.07 18.58 -31.36
C ILE A 165 -15.77 19.92 -32.05
N ARG A 166 -15.04 19.92 -33.18
CA ARG A 166 -14.72 21.15 -33.93
C ARG A 166 -15.96 21.78 -34.58
N GLY A 167 -16.91 20.97 -35.06
CA GLY A 167 -18.17 21.46 -35.63
C GLY A 167 -19.09 22.09 -34.58
N SER A 168 -19.01 21.64 -33.33
CA SER A 168 -19.78 22.17 -32.19
C SER A 168 -19.29 23.56 -31.74
N GLY A 169 -17.98 23.82 -31.80
CA GLY A 169 -17.36 25.06 -31.31
C GLY A 169 -17.61 26.33 -32.14
N SER A 170 -18.32 26.26 -33.28
CA SER A 170 -18.57 27.43 -34.14
C SER A 170 -19.91 28.14 -33.88
N GLY A 171 -20.81 27.57 -33.08
CA GLY A 171 -22.06 28.20 -32.69
C GLY A 171 -22.01 28.72 -31.25
N LYS A 172 -22.51 29.92 -30.97
CA LYS A 172 -22.58 30.56 -29.64
C LYS A 172 -23.37 29.79 -28.56
N ASN A 173 -23.76 28.55 -28.83
CA ASN A 173 -24.38 27.65 -27.86
C ASN A 173 -23.32 26.61 -27.48
N ALA A 174 -22.61 26.86 -26.38
CA ALA A 174 -21.77 25.84 -25.76
C ALA A 174 -22.63 24.58 -25.56
N VAL A 175 -22.35 23.53 -26.33
CA VAL A 175 -23.00 22.25 -26.14
C VAL A 175 -22.69 21.82 -24.71
N THR A 176 -23.74 21.56 -23.93
CA THR A 176 -23.60 21.13 -22.54
C THR A 176 -22.67 19.92 -22.48
N GLU A 177 -21.72 19.95 -21.56
CA GLU A 177 -20.62 18.98 -21.37
C GLU A 177 -21.06 17.50 -21.46
N GLY A 178 -22.27 17.20 -21.00
CA GLY A 178 -22.84 15.84 -21.04
C GLY A 178 -23.12 15.32 -22.45
N VAL A 179 -23.40 16.19 -23.42
CA VAL A 179 -23.65 15.81 -24.82
C VAL A 179 -22.34 15.51 -25.54
N GLU A 180 -21.29 16.29 -25.28
CA GLU A 180 -19.94 16.01 -25.82
C GLU A 180 -19.38 14.70 -25.26
N ALA A 181 -19.50 14.48 -23.94
CA ALA A 181 -19.14 13.20 -23.32
C ALA A 181 -19.92 12.03 -23.96
N SER A 182 -21.24 12.15 -24.08
CA SER A 182 -22.09 11.12 -24.68
C SER A 182 -21.69 10.79 -26.12
N LEU A 183 -21.37 11.80 -26.93
CA LEU A 183 -21.01 11.62 -28.33
C LEU A 183 -19.64 10.94 -28.51
N ILE A 184 -18.69 11.24 -27.62
CA ILE A 184 -17.36 10.60 -27.58
C ILE A 184 -17.49 9.09 -27.35
N TYR A 185 -18.32 8.67 -26.39
CA TYR A 185 -18.48 7.25 -26.08
C TYR A 185 -19.34 6.51 -27.10
N VAL A 186 -20.38 7.13 -27.66
CA VAL A 186 -21.26 6.49 -28.66
C VAL A 186 -20.50 6.10 -29.92
N ARG A 187 -19.63 6.98 -30.44
CA ARG A 187 -18.84 6.71 -31.65
C ARG A 187 -17.85 5.55 -31.45
N PHE A 188 -17.21 5.48 -30.30
CA PHE A 188 -16.33 4.36 -29.96
C PHE A 188 -17.11 3.06 -29.71
N LYS A 189 -18.30 3.12 -29.10
CA LYS A 189 -19.17 1.94 -28.96
C LYS A 189 -19.61 1.39 -30.32
N ALA A 190 -19.85 2.23 -31.32
CA ALA A 190 -20.13 1.79 -32.69
C ALA A 190 -18.93 1.07 -33.31
N ALA A 191 -17.73 1.63 -33.18
CA ALA A 191 -16.48 0.99 -33.63
C ALA A 191 -16.19 -0.33 -32.89
N ALA A 192 -16.59 -0.45 -31.63
CA ALA A 192 -16.50 -1.69 -30.88
C ALA A 192 -17.34 -2.80 -31.52
N GLY A 193 -18.53 -2.48 -32.04
CA GLY A 193 -19.39 -3.46 -32.71
C GLY A 193 -18.73 -4.14 -33.91
N GLU A 194 -17.94 -3.39 -34.69
CA GLU A 194 -17.19 -3.92 -35.84
C GLU A 194 -16.03 -4.82 -35.41
N LEU A 195 -15.30 -4.42 -34.36
CA LEU A 195 -14.07 -5.11 -33.94
C LEU A 195 -14.31 -6.27 -32.96
N LYS A 196 -15.50 -6.34 -32.32
CA LYS A 196 -15.85 -7.36 -31.33
C LYS A 196 -15.62 -8.81 -31.75
N PRO A 197 -16.03 -9.27 -32.96
CA PRO A 197 -15.80 -10.66 -33.36
C PRO A 197 -14.31 -11.00 -33.42
N VAL A 198 -13.48 -10.04 -33.88
CA VAL A 198 -12.03 -10.21 -34.00
C VAL A 198 -11.38 -10.25 -32.61
N PHE A 199 -11.79 -9.37 -31.70
CA PHE A 199 -11.26 -9.37 -30.33
C PHE A 199 -11.66 -10.62 -29.56
N ASN A 200 -12.89 -11.12 -29.69
CA ASN A 200 -13.31 -12.36 -29.04
C ASN A 200 -12.42 -13.55 -29.46
N GLU A 201 -12.08 -13.65 -30.74
CA GLU A 201 -11.18 -14.70 -31.25
C GLU A 201 -9.75 -14.54 -30.72
N ILE A 202 -9.22 -13.32 -30.67
CA ILE A 202 -7.87 -13.06 -30.12
C ILE A 202 -7.84 -13.34 -28.62
N GLU A 203 -8.83 -12.88 -27.85
CA GLU A 203 -8.92 -13.10 -26.40
C GLU A 203 -9.04 -14.60 -26.07
N SER A 204 -9.82 -15.35 -26.86
CA SER A 204 -9.94 -16.81 -26.68
C SER A 204 -8.62 -17.58 -26.90
N ARG A 205 -7.71 -16.99 -27.68
CA ARG A 205 -6.40 -17.59 -28.04
C ARG A 205 -5.23 -16.96 -27.29
N SER A 206 -5.50 -16.14 -26.27
CA SER A 206 -4.50 -15.42 -25.46
C SER A 206 -3.48 -16.32 -24.74
N SER A 207 -3.73 -17.63 -24.63
CA SER A 207 -2.77 -18.60 -24.12
C SER A 207 -1.50 -18.72 -24.99
N LYS A 208 -1.62 -18.42 -26.29
CA LYS A 208 -0.50 -18.41 -27.23
C LYS A 208 0.23 -17.07 -27.18
N LYS A 209 1.56 -17.11 -27.13
CA LYS A 209 2.43 -15.93 -26.97
C LYS A 209 2.20 -14.86 -28.04
N GLU A 210 2.03 -15.26 -29.30
CA GLU A 210 1.87 -14.33 -30.42
C GLU A 210 0.54 -13.55 -30.31
N TYR A 211 -0.53 -14.21 -29.88
CA TYR A 211 -1.83 -13.59 -29.67
C TYR A 211 -1.83 -12.67 -28.45
N ALA A 212 -1.17 -13.06 -27.35
CA ALA A 212 -1.00 -12.21 -26.18
C ALA A 212 -0.25 -10.90 -26.49
N GLN A 213 0.80 -10.98 -27.33
CA GLN A 213 1.55 -9.80 -27.78
C GLN A 213 0.67 -8.84 -28.59
N VAL A 214 -0.04 -9.36 -29.59
CA VAL A 214 -0.91 -8.55 -30.44
C VAL A 214 -2.09 -7.97 -29.64
N LEU A 215 -2.64 -8.72 -28.69
CA LEU A 215 -3.66 -8.23 -27.77
C LEU A 215 -3.14 -7.06 -26.93
N SER A 216 -1.94 -7.19 -26.36
CA SER A 216 -1.29 -6.09 -25.62
C SER A 216 -1.06 -4.86 -26.50
N GLU A 217 -0.66 -5.05 -27.76
CA GLU A 217 -0.53 -3.94 -28.72
C GLU A 217 -1.88 -3.29 -29.01
N CYS A 218 -2.95 -4.08 -29.19
CA CYS A 218 -4.30 -3.56 -29.36
C CYS A 218 -4.78 -2.76 -28.14
N HIS A 219 -4.46 -3.20 -26.92
CA HIS A 219 -4.73 -2.44 -25.70
C HIS A 219 -3.99 -1.09 -25.69
N SER A 220 -2.70 -1.08 -26.06
CA SER A 220 -1.90 0.16 -26.15
C SER A 220 -2.49 1.10 -27.20
N LEU A 221 -2.80 0.60 -28.39
CA LEU A 221 -3.39 1.40 -29.47
C LEU A 221 -4.74 2.01 -29.06
N PHE A 222 -5.59 1.25 -28.37
CA PHE A 222 -6.82 1.78 -27.79
C PHE A 222 -6.52 2.91 -26.79
N CYS A 223 -5.64 2.66 -25.82
CA CYS A 223 -5.27 3.63 -24.79
C CYS A 223 -4.69 4.91 -25.39
N GLU A 224 -3.82 4.81 -26.39
CA GLU A 224 -3.20 5.94 -27.09
C GLU A 224 -4.25 6.82 -27.80
N GLN A 225 -5.18 6.20 -28.55
CA GLN A 225 -6.23 6.94 -29.25
C GLN A 225 -7.21 7.59 -28.26
N ARG A 226 -7.56 6.91 -27.16
CA ARG A 226 -8.40 7.50 -26.10
C ARG A 226 -7.70 8.65 -25.39
N LEU A 227 -6.42 8.47 -25.03
CA LEU A 227 -5.63 9.51 -24.37
C LEU A 227 -5.53 10.76 -25.24
N TYR A 228 -5.32 10.60 -26.55
CA TYR A 228 -5.28 11.73 -27.49
C TYR A 228 -6.56 12.60 -27.46
N LEU A 229 -7.73 11.98 -27.26
CA LEU A 229 -9.01 12.70 -27.23
C LEU A 229 -9.31 13.31 -25.85
N ILE A 230 -9.08 12.56 -24.78
CA ILE A 230 -9.55 12.92 -23.44
C ILE A 230 -8.58 13.84 -22.72
N ARG A 231 -7.27 13.72 -23.01
CA ARG A 231 -6.22 14.46 -22.31
C ARG A 231 -6.50 15.96 -22.27
N GLY A 232 -6.83 16.57 -23.41
CA GLY A 232 -7.11 18.01 -23.48
C GLY A 232 -8.29 18.44 -22.59
N MET A 233 -9.38 17.66 -22.60
CA MET A 233 -10.57 17.97 -21.80
C MET A 233 -10.30 17.82 -20.30
N VAL A 234 -9.62 16.74 -19.90
CA VAL A 234 -9.26 16.50 -18.50
C VAL A 234 -8.30 17.58 -17.98
N GLN A 235 -7.29 17.93 -18.76
CA GLN A 235 -6.35 19.00 -18.41
C GLN A 235 -7.06 20.34 -18.23
N GLN A 236 -7.97 20.69 -19.15
CA GLN A 236 -8.74 21.92 -19.03
C GLN A 236 -9.58 21.94 -17.75
N ARG A 237 -10.32 20.88 -17.43
CA ARG A 237 -11.15 20.83 -16.22
C ARG A 237 -10.39 20.84 -14.92
N ILE A 238 -9.31 20.07 -14.83
CA ILE A 238 -8.45 20.10 -13.65
C ILE A 238 -7.86 21.51 -13.47
N SER A 239 -7.47 22.18 -14.56
CA SER A 239 -6.97 23.56 -14.48
C SER A 239 -8.05 24.58 -14.08
N GLU A 240 -9.31 24.37 -14.45
CA GLU A 240 -10.44 25.20 -14.04
C GLU A 240 -10.76 25.04 -12.55
N PHE A 241 -10.79 23.79 -12.05
CA PHE A 241 -10.96 23.54 -10.62
C PHE A 241 -9.81 24.15 -9.83
N ALA A 242 -8.57 24.01 -10.31
CA ALA A 242 -7.42 24.66 -9.68
C ALA A 242 -7.65 26.18 -9.61
N LYS A 243 -8.05 26.86 -10.68
CA LYS A 243 -8.23 28.32 -10.64
C LYS A 243 -9.36 28.80 -9.71
N LYS A 244 -10.45 28.05 -9.59
CA LYS A 244 -11.67 28.49 -8.90
C LYS A 244 -11.77 28.07 -7.44
N GLU A 245 -11.18 26.92 -7.08
CA GLU A 245 -11.42 26.29 -5.78
C GLU A 245 -10.18 26.37 -4.87
N ALA A 246 -10.42 26.37 -3.56
CA ALA A 246 -9.38 26.20 -2.55
C ALA A 246 -8.78 24.79 -2.62
N LEU A 247 -7.60 24.58 -2.03
CA LEU A 247 -6.85 23.33 -2.18
C LEU A 247 -7.63 22.07 -1.72
N PRO A 248 -8.34 22.06 -0.57
CA PRO A 248 -9.15 20.92 -0.14
C PRO A 248 -10.31 20.62 -1.10
N SER A 249 -11.09 21.64 -1.48
CA SER A 249 -12.17 21.52 -2.46
C SER A 249 -11.67 21.04 -3.82
N PHE A 250 -10.57 21.60 -4.32
CA PHE A 250 -9.96 21.21 -5.58
C PHE A 250 -9.52 19.75 -5.56
N THR A 251 -8.94 19.28 -4.45
CA THR A 251 -8.53 17.88 -4.29
C THR A 251 -9.74 16.95 -4.38
N ARG A 252 -10.84 17.29 -3.70
CA ARG A 252 -12.09 16.53 -3.73
C ARG A 252 -12.70 16.50 -5.15
N SER A 253 -12.90 17.66 -5.76
CA SER A 253 -13.48 17.80 -7.10
C SER A 253 -12.62 17.14 -8.18
N GLY A 254 -11.29 17.36 -8.13
CA GLY A 254 -10.33 16.80 -9.06
C GLY A 254 -10.24 15.28 -8.99
N CYS A 255 -10.21 14.71 -7.77
CA CYS A 255 -10.23 13.26 -7.58
C CYS A 255 -11.58 12.67 -8.03
N ALA A 256 -12.71 13.29 -7.68
CA ALA A 256 -14.04 12.82 -8.07
C ALA A 256 -14.20 12.78 -9.60
N TYR A 257 -13.82 13.86 -10.28
CA TYR A 257 -13.88 13.94 -11.74
C TYR A 257 -12.97 12.91 -12.42
N LEU A 258 -11.73 12.74 -11.95
CA LEU A 258 -10.84 11.72 -12.50
C LEU A 258 -11.36 10.31 -12.26
N MET A 259 -11.90 10.01 -11.07
CA MET A 259 -12.50 8.71 -10.78
C MET A 259 -13.70 8.42 -11.69
N GLU A 260 -14.51 9.42 -12.00
CA GLU A 260 -15.62 9.29 -12.93
C GLU A 260 -15.14 9.05 -14.38
N ALA A 261 -14.18 9.85 -14.86
CA ALA A 261 -13.58 9.64 -16.17
C ALA A 261 -12.96 8.24 -16.29
N CYS A 262 -12.23 7.81 -15.26
CA CYS A 262 -11.63 6.48 -15.16
C CYS A 262 -12.69 5.36 -15.22
N GLN A 263 -13.84 5.55 -14.58
CA GLN A 263 -14.93 4.58 -14.63
C GLN A 263 -15.53 4.48 -16.03
N PHE A 264 -15.78 5.61 -16.71
CA PHE A 264 -16.33 5.59 -18.07
C PHE A 264 -15.35 4.96 -19.07
N GLU A 265 -14.06 5.25 -18.96
CA GLU A 265 -13.04 4.61 -19.80
C GLU A 265 -12.94 3.11 -19.55
N HIS A 266 -13.02 2.67 -18.29
CA HIS A 266 -13.04 1.26 -17.97
C HIS A 266 -14.28 0.55 -18.55
N GLN A 267 -15.46 1.18 -18.47
CA GLN A 267 -16.69 0.64 -19.07
C GLN A 267 -16.59 0.53 -20.59
N LEU A 268 -15.98 1.54 -21.24
CA LEU A 268 -15.75 1.51 -22.68
C LEU A 268 -14.78 0.38 -23.03
N PHE A 269 -13.67 0.27 -22.30
CA PHE A 269 -12.69 -0.79 -22.51
C PHE A 269 -13.28 -2.18 -22.34
N ALA A 270 -14.08 -2.40 -21.29
CA ALA A 270 -14.77 -3.67 -21.07
C ALA A 270 -15.75 -4.02 -22.21
N HIS A 271 -16.24 -3.01 -22.94
CA HIS A 271 -17.08 -3.24 -24.12
C HIS A 271 -16.28 -3.78 -25.32
N PHE A 272 -15.02 -3.36 -25.46
CA PHE A 272 -14.07 -3.82 -26.48
C PHE A 272 -13.39 -5.15 -26.11
N PHE A 273 -12.97 -5.29 -24.85
CA PHE A 273 -12.14 -6.40 -24.35
C PHE A 273 -12.76 -7.01 -23.07
N PRO A 274 -13.83 -7.82 -23.18
CA PRO A 274 -14.52 -8.37 -22.03
C PRO A 274 -13.64 -9.29 -21.15
N ALA A 275 -12.75 -10.09 -21.76
CA ALA A 275 -11.89 -11.00 -21.01
C ALA A 275 -10.72 -10.25 -20.34
N SER A 276 -10.20 -9.23 -21.01
CA SER A 276 -9.06 -8.44 -20.51
C SER A 276 -9.47 -7.34 -19.52
N ALA A 277 -10.77 -7.02 -19.42
CA ALA A 277 -11.30 -6.00 -18.51
C ALA A 277 -10.96 -6.23 -17.03
N SER A 278 -10.73 -7.48 -16.62
CA SER A 278 -10.35 -7.76 -15.23
C SER A 278 -8.93 -7.35 -14.87
N ASP A 279 -8.05 -7.19 -15.87
CA ASP A 279 -6.65 -6.82 -15.67
C ASP A 279 -6.47 -5.30 -15.67
N VAL A 280 -6.09 -4.76 -14.51
CA VAL A 280 -5.87 -3.31 -14.29
C VAL A 280 -4.68 -2.80 -15.11
N SER A 281 -3.68 -3.65 -15.35
CA SER A 281 -2.45 -3.25 -16.06
C SER A 281 -2.69 -2.92 -17.53
N SER A 282 -3.71 -3.51 -18.15
CA SER A 282 -4.08 -3.25 -19.55
C SER A 282 -4.46 -1.79 -19.83
N MET A 283 -4.92 -1.07 -18.80
CA MET A 283 -5.43 0.30 -18.89
C MET A 283 -4.43 1.35 -18.34
N ALA A 284 -3.33 0.91 -17.73
CA ALA A 284 -2.31 1.79 -17.16
C ALA A 284 -1.78 2.87 -18.15
N PRO A 285 -1.55 2.57 -19.44
CA PRO A 285 -1.09 3.57 -20.41
C PRO A 285 -2.04 4.77 -20.62
N LEU A 286 -3.34 4.59 -20.35
CA LEU A 286 -4.33 5.67 -20.40
C LEU A 286 -4.45 6.40 -19.06
N MET A 287 -4.45 5.66 -17.95
CA MET A 287 -4.81 6.19 -16.63
C MET A 287 -3.65 6.94 -15.98
N ASP A 288 -2.43 6.38 -16.08
CA ASP A 288 -1.26 6.95 -15.42
C ASP A 288 -0.97 8.38 -15.91
N PRO A 289 -1.03 8.71 -17.22
CA PRO A 289 -0.83 10.09 -17.68
C PRO A 289 -1.91 11.06 -17.19
N LEU A 290 -3.17 10.63 -17.10
CA LEU A 290 -4.27 11.48 -16.61
C LEU A 290 -4.13 11.76 -15.12
N CYS A 291 -3.79 10.74 -14.34
CA CYS A 291 -3.57 10.86 -12.90
C CYS A 291 -2.30 11.65 -12.58
N THR A 292 -1.24 11.47 -13.37
CA THR A 292 0.01 12.25 -13.26
C THR A 292 -0.27 13.74 -13.47
N HIS A 293 -1.20 14.09 -14.37
CA HIS A 293 -1.57 15.49 -14.55
C HIS A 293 -2.27 16.11 -13.32
N LEU A 294 -3.16 15.37 -12.64
CA LEU A 294 -3.72 15.84 -11.37
C LEU A 294 -2.62 16.04 -10.32
N TYR A 295 -1.66 15.11 -10.25
CA TYR A 295 -0.53 15.26 -9.35
C TYR A 295 0.32 16.50 -9.67
N ASP A 296 0.67 16.72 -10.93
CA ASP A 296 1.51 17.84 -11.36
C ASP A 296 0.83 19.21 -11.12
N THR A 297 -0.50 19.25 -11.07
CA THR A 297 -1.28 20.46 -10.77
C THR A 297 -1.48 20.68 -9.27
N LEU A 298 -1.65 19.61 -8.49
CA LEU A 298 -1.76 19.68 -7.02
C LEU A 298 -0.43 19.99 -6.34
N ARG A 299 0.66 19.36 -6.78
CA ARG A 299 1.96 19.39 -6.11
C ARG A 299 2.49 20.80 -5.86
N PRO A 300 2.50 21.74 -6.83
CA PRO A 300 2.99 23.09 -6.58
C PRO A 300 2.21 23.79 -5.47
N ARG A 301 0.88 23.62 -5.43
CA ARG A 301 0.03 24.24 -4.41
C ARG A 301 0.25 23.63 -3.02
N LEU A 302 0.43 22.31 -2.95
CA LEU A 302 0.78 21.62 -1.72
C LEU A 302 2.08 22.14 -1.11
N ILE A 303 3.10 22.41 -1.95
CA ILE A 303 4.40 22.93 -1.48
C ILE A 303 4.27 24.34 -0.88
N TYR A 304 3.41 25.19 -1.42
CA TYR A 304 3.22 26.56 -0.91
C TYR A 304 2.24 26.64 0.26
N GLU A 305 1.41 25.63 0.48
CA GLU A 305 0.45 25.64 1.60
C GLU A 305 1.21 25.64 2.94
N GLY A 306 0.92 26.65 3.77
CA GLY A 306 1.48 26.80 5.11
C GLY A 306 0.48 26.59 6.22
N ASN A 307 -0.81 26.45 5.89
CA ASN A 307 -1.87 26.33 6.88
C ASN A 307 -2.03 24.87 7.33
N ILE A 308 -1.83 24.62 8.63
CA ILE A 308 -1.99 23.30 9.24
C ILE A 308 -3.44 22.82 9.09
N ASP A 309 -4.43 23.69 9.20
CA ASP A 309 -5.84 23.32 9.12
C ASP A 309 -6.23 22.81 7.73
N SER A 310 -5.80 23.53 6.68
CA SER A 310 -5.99 23.08 5.30
C SER A 310 -5.33 21.73 5.04
N LEU A 311 -4.13 21.51 5.59
CA LEU A 311 -3.37 20.26 5.42
C LEU A 311 -4.01 19.08 6.17
N CYS A 312 -4.54 19.31 7.39
CA CYS A 312 -5.31 18.31 8.11
C CYS A 312 -6.59 17.93 7.34
N GLU A 313 -7.35 18.91 6.83
CA GLU A 313 -8.53 18.65 6.00
C GLU A 313 -8.16 17.83 4.74
N LEU A 314 -7.03 18.13 4.09
CA LEU A 314 -6.55 17.36 2.95
C LEU A 314 -6.21 15.91 3.30
N VAL A 315 -5.61 15.67 4.47
CA VAL A 315 -5.34 14.30 4.95
C VAL A 315 -6.65 13.55 5.16
N ASP A 316 -7.63 14.17 5.78
CA ASP A 316 -8.95 13.57 6.02
C ASP A 316 -9.69 13.27 4.71
N ILE A 317 -9.70 14.21 3.77
CA ILE A 317 -10.27 14.02 2.43
C ILE A 317 -9.59 12.84 1.73
N LEU A 318 -8.26 12.80 1.71
CA LEU A 318 -7.52 11.75 1.01
C LEU A 318 -7.69 10.38 1.67
N LYS A 319 -7.60 10.29 3.00
CA LYS A 319 -7.70 9.03 3.76
C LYS A 319 -9.14 8.52 3.84
N ALA A 320 -10.07 9.33 4.34
CA ALA A 320 -11.43 8.91 4.62
C ALA A 320 -12.32 8.93 3.38
N GLU A 321 -12.37 10.06 2.67
CA GLU A 321 -13.30 10.22 1.55
C GLU A 321 -12.81 9.52 0.27
N VAL A 322 -11.58 9.80 -0.16
CA VAL A 322 -11.06 9.35 -1.47
C VAL A 322 -10.60 7.89 -1.39
N LEU A 323 -9.61 7.57 -0.55
CA LEU A 323 -9.06 6.22 -0.44
C LEU A 323 -10.01 5.26 0.29
N GLY A 324 -10.71 5.74 1.32
CA GLY A 324 -11.65 4.96 2.12
C GLY A 324 -12.95 4.66 1.39
N GLU A 325 -13.75 5.69 1.08
CA GLU A 325 -15.08 5.50 0.51
C GLU A 325 -15.11 5.36 -1.02
N GLN A 326 -14.57 6.34 -1.75
CA GLN A 326 -14.78 6.44 -3.19
C GLN A 326 -14.03 5.35 -3.97
N LEU A 327 -12.79 5.06 -3.58
CA LEU A 327 -11.99 4.01 -4.20
C LEU A 327 -12.59 2.62 -3.93
N SER A 328 -13.05 2.37 -2.70
CA SER A 328 -13.70 1.10 -2.33
C SER A 328 -15.02 0.89 -3.06
N ARG A 329 -15.84 1.95 -3.23
CA ARG A 329 -17.11 1.88 -3.97
C ARG A 329 -16.90 1.61 -5.47
N ARG A 330 -15.85 2.16 -6.08
CA ARG A 330 -15.59 2.04 -7.54
C ARG A 330 -14.65 0.88 -7.92
N GLY A 331 -14.03 0.23 -6.93
CA GLY A 331 -13.32 -1.04 -7.10
C GLY A 331 -12.22 -1.04 -8.17
N LYS A 332 -12.27 -2.01 -9.08
CA LYS A 332 -11.22 -2.27 -10.09
C LYS A 332 -11.01 -1.13 -11.10
N SER A 333 -12.05 -0.34 -11.39
CA SER A 333 -11.98 0.74 -12.38
C SER A 333 -11.11 1.92 -11.94
N ALA A 334 -10.95 2.11 -10.62
CA ALA A 334 -10.15 3.19 -10.04
C ALA A 334 -8.81 2.69 -9.45
N ALA A 335 -8.49 1.40 -9.59
CA ALA A 335 -7.28 0.82 -9.01
C ALA A 335 -5.98 1.48 -9.49
N GLY A 336 -5.93 1.95 -10.74
CA GLY A 336 -4.79 2.69 -11.30
C GLY A 336 -4.52 4.05 -10.63
N LEU A 337 -5.52 4.68 -10.00
CA LEU A 337 -5.33 5.95 -9.27
C LEU A 337 -4.63 5.76 -7.91
N ARG A 338 -4.69 4.56 -7.34
CA ARG A 338 -4.26 4.29 -5.96
C ARG A 338 -2.79 4.66 -5.71
N PRO A 339 -1.80 4.29 -6.57
CA PRO A 339 -0.40 4.62 -6.31
C PRO A 339 -0.15 6.14 -6.30
N ILE A 340 -0.83 6.87 -7.18
CA ILE A 340 -0.66 8.33 -7.31
C ILE A 340 -1.33 9.04 -6.13
N LEU A 341 -2.52 8.62 -5.70
CA LEU A 341 -3.19 9.15 -4.52
C LEU A 341 -2.40 8.88 -3.24
N GLN A 342 -1.81 7.69 -3.10
CA GLN A 342 -0.92 7.37 -1.99
C GLN A 342 0.33 8.26 -1.99
N ARG A 343 0.89 8.56 -3.17
CA ARG A 343 1.99 9.52 -3.29
C ARG A 343 1.58 10.94 -2.89
N ILE A 344 0.40 11.41 -3.33
CA ILE A 344 -0.12 12.73 -2.90
C ILE A 344 -0.29 12.77 -1.38
N LEU A 345 -0.86 11.72 -0.80
CA LEU A 345 -1.03 11.63 0.65
C LEU A 345 0.32 11.67 1.39
N ALA A 346 1.34 10.95 0.89
CA ALA A 346 2.68 11.00 1.47
C ALA A 346 3.27 12.42 1.43
N ASP A 347 3.18 13.11 0.29
CA ASP A 347 3.64 14.50 0.15
C ASP A 347 2.90 15.45 1.11
N VAL A 348 1.57 15.29 1.27
CA VAL A 348 0.76 16.07 2.20
C VAL A 348 1.20 15.82 3.65
N LEU A 349 1.43 14.56 4.03
CA LEU A 349 1.86 14.19 5.38
C LEU A 349 3.26 14.73 5.70
N GLU A 350 4.19 14.65 4.74
CA GLU A 350 5.54 15.24 4.89
C GLU A 350 5.44 16.76 5.06
N ARG A 351 4.61 17.42 4.23
CA ARG A 351 4.39 18.86 4.33
C ARG A 351 3.74 19.25 5.65
N LEU A 352 2.74 18.50 6.11
CA LEU A 352 2.09 18.71 7.40
C LEU A 352 3.08 18.59 8.56
N ALA A 353 3.94 17.56 8.55
CA ALA A 353 4.98 17.40 9.55
C ALA A 353 5.98 18.57 9.54
N PHE A 354 6.38 19.05 8.35
CA PHE A 354 7.24 20.23 8.22
C PHE A 354 6.58 21.51 8.75
N CYS A 355 5.33 21.78 8.38
CA CYS A 355 4.57 22.93 8.85
C CYS A 355 4.33 22.87 10.35
N ALA A 356 4.04 21.69 10.91
CA ALA A 356 3.92 21.46 12.35
C ALA A 356 5.21 21.82 13.09
N ARG A 357 6.37 21.32 12.65
CA ARG A 357 7.67 21.68 13.24
C ARG A 357 7.95 23.18 13.17
N THR A 358 7.62 23.79 12.03
CA THR A 358 7.80 25.23 11.84
C THR A 358 6.90 26.01 12.81
N HIS A 359 5.65 25.60 12.96
CA HIS A 359 4.72 26.21 13.91
C HIS A 359 5.14 25.99 15.37
N ILE A 360 5.71 24.84 15.72
CA ILE A 360 6.27 24.59 17.06
C ILE A 360 7.45 25.53 17.33
N ARG A 361 8.40 25.62 16.39
CA ARG A 361 9.58 26.46 16.53
C ARG A 361 9.24 27.96 16.56
N GLU A 362 8.42 28.44 15.63
CA GLU A 362 8.10 29.87 15.53
C GLU A 362 6.99 30.30 16.49
N GLY A 363 5.98 29.46 16.67
CA GLY A 363 4.80 29.76 17.47
C GLY A 363 4.97 29.50 18.97
N ILE A 364 5.88 28.60 19.37
CA ILE A 364 6.09 28.18 20.78
C ILE A 364 7.52 28.50 21.24
N ALA A 365 8.55 28.03 20.52
CA ALA A 365 9.95 28.21 20.96
C ALA A 365 10.41 29.67 20.92
N ASN A 366 10.15 30.34 19.79
CA ASN A 366 10.54 31.73 19.56
C ASN A 366 9.47 32.73 19.99
N PHE A 367 8.44 32.28 20.72
CA PHE A 367 7.37 33.15 21.17
C PHE A 367 7.91 34.23 22.11
N ARG A 368 7.72 35.49 21.74
CA ARG A 368 8.05 36.65 22.59
C ARG A 368 6.79 37.05 23.35
N PRO A 369 6.76 36.92 24.68
CA PRO A 369 5.59 37.28 25.46
C PRO A 369 5.33 38.79 25.39
N SER A 370 4.09 39.18 25.11
CA SER A 370 3.65 40.57 25.27
C SER A 370 3.37 40.89 26.74
N ASP A 371 3.33 42.18 27.10
CA ASP A 371 3.07 42.61 28.48
C ASP A 371 1.70 42.18 29.01
N GLU A 372 0.72 42.01 28.12
CA GLU A 372 -0.59 41.43 28.39
C GLU A 372 -0.52 39.92 28.62
N ASP A 373 0.36 39.20 27.91
CA ASP A 373 0.55 37.75 28.07
C ASP A 373 1.20 37.37 29.39
N LEU A 374 1.94 38.29 30.00
CA LEU A 374 2.61 38.14 31.30
C LEU A 374 1.82 38.73 32.47
N ASP A 375 0.59 39.24 32.24
CA ASP A 375 -0.24 39.89 33.26
C ASP A 375 -0.89 38.87 34.22
N TYR A 376 -0.07 38.23 35.05
CA TYR A 376 -0.49 37.35 36.14
C TYR A 376 -0.09 38.00 37.48
N PRO A 377 -1.00 38.13 38.47
CA PRO A 377 -2.33 37.50 38.57
C PRO A 377 -3.50 38.24 37.89
N GLY A 378 -3.30 39.42 37.29
CA GLY A 378 -4.39 40.28 36.79
C GLY A 378 -5.38 39.59 35.84
N LYS A 379 -4.91 38.71 34.96
CA LYS A 379 -5.76 37.87 34.09
C LYS A 379 -6.68 36.92 34.86
N LEU A 380 -6.21 36.35 35.95
CA LEU A 380 -6.97 35.41 36.78
C LEU A 380 -8.02 36.15 37.63
N GLU A 381 -7.69 37.35 38.10
CA GLU A 381 -8.64 38.20 38.82
C GLU A 381 -9.76 38.68 37.89
N ARG A 382 -9.45 39.11 36.66
CA ARG A 382 -10.48 39.45 35.66
C ARG A 382 -11.38 38.28 35.31
N SER A 383 -10.82 37.08 35.16
CA SER A 383 -11.58 35.86 34.86
C SER A 383 -12.48 35.42 36.02
N THR A 384 -12.04 35.53 37.28
CA THR A 384 -12.88 35.21 38.45
C THR A 384 -14.02 36.21 38.66
N ILE A 385 -13.84 37.47 38.25
CA ILE A 385 -14.91 38.48 38.24
C ILE A 385 -15.90 38.23 37.09
N SER A 386 -15.41 37.83 35.91
CA SER A 386 -16.25 37.54 34.74
C SER A 386 -17.05 36.25 34.88
N SER A 387 -16.51 35.21 35.53
CA SER A 387 -17.21 33.93 35.74
C SER A 387 -18.38 34.00 36.75
N ALA A 388 -18.60 35.14 37.40
CA ALA A 388 -19.85 35.44 38.11
C ALA A 388 -21.00 35.81 37.16
N ASN A 389 -20.71 36.20 35.91
CA ASN A 389 -21.67 36.62 34.90
C ASN A 389 -21.38 35.90 33.55
N VAL A 390 -22.16 34.85 33.26
CA VAL A 390 -22.25 34.09 31.99
C VAL A 390 -21.29 32.89 31.84
N SER A 391 -21.90 31.76 31.46
CA SER A 391 -21.30 30.43 31.25
C SER A 391 -21.00 30.21 29.76
N ASP A 392 -19.84 30.68 29.29
CA ASP A 392 -19.37 30.39 27.94
C ASP A 392 -18.03 29.64 27.97
N ASN A 393 -17.93 28.51 27.24
CA ASN A 393 -16.74 27.65 27.19
C ASN A 393 -15.50 28.33 26.58
N SER A 394 -15.66 29.51 25.98
CA SER A 394 -14.54 30.34 25.46
C SER A 394 -13.62 30.86 26.55
N ASP A 395 -14.12 31.01 27.78
CA ASP A 395 -13.38 31.64 28.89
C ASP A 395 -12.33 30.71 29.53
N MET A 396 -12.38 29.40 29.27
CA MET A 396 -11.37 28.46 29.78
C MET A 396 -10.00 28.73 29.18
N TYR A 397 -9.92 28.90 27.85
CA TYR A 397 -8.67 29.16 27.13
C TYR A 397 -8.14 30.58 27.36
N ALA A 398 -9.00 31.53 27.74
CA ALA A 398 -8.60 32.92 28.04
C ALA A 398 -7.65 33.03 29.24
N THR A 399 -7.69 32.07 30.17
CA THR A 399 -6.79 32.01 31.33
C THR A 399 -5.47 31.30 31.05
N TRP A 400 -5.29 30.75 29.86
CA TRP A 400 -4.11 29.97 29.50
C TRP A 400 -3.02 30.86 28.90
N TYR A 401 -1.78 30.42 29.09
CA TYR A 401 -0.65 31.00 28.39
C TYR A 401 -0.66 30.60 26.90
N ARG A 402 -0.43 31.57 26.01
CA ARG A 402 -0.64 31.40 24.57
C ARG A 402 0.19 30.27 23.91
N PRO A 403 1.48 30.06 24.27
CA PRO A 403 2.23 28.87 23.88
C PRO A 403 1.59 27.54 24.29
N LEU A 404 0.96 27.46 25.46
CA LEU A 404 0.28 26.24 25.92
C LEU A 404 -0.94 25.94 25.04
N GLU A 405 -1.79 26.95 24.79
CA GLU A 405 -2.95 26.83 23.91
C GLU A 405 -2.55 26.36 22.49
N LYS A 406 -1.53 27.01 21.90
CA LYS A 406 -1.00 26.62 20.59
C LYS A 406 -0.43 25.20 20.57
N THR A 407 0.20 24.76 21.66
CA THR A 407 0.72 23.40 21.79
C THR A 407 -0.42 22.40 21.75
N VAL A 408 -1.42 22.57 22.62
CA VAL A 408 -2.56 21.64 22.74
C VAL A 408 -3.38 21.61 21.44
N SER A 409 -3.68 22.77 20.85
CA SER A 409 -4.41 22.86 19.58
C SER A 409 -3.66 22.19 18.42
N CYS A 410 -2.32 22.32 18.37
CA CYS A 410 -1.49 21.65 17.39
C CYS A 410 -1.54 20.13 17.59
N LEU A 411 -1.33 19.65 18.82
CA LEU A 411 -1.33 18.22 19.13
C LEU A 411 -2.68 17.54 18.84
N SER A 412 -3.80 18.18 19.19
CA SER A 412 -5.13 17.63 18.93
C SER A 412 -5.41 17.45 17.44
N LYS A 413 -4.95 18.40 16.60
CA LYS A 413 -5.12 18.34 15.14
C LYS A 413 -4.23 17.27 14.51
N LEU A 414 -2.99 17.16 14.97
CA LEU A 414 -2.01 16.22 14.42
C LEU A 414 -2.30 14.77 14.80
N TYR A 415 -2.91 14.52 15.96
CA TYR A 415 -3.17 13.17 16.48
C TYR A 415 -3.99 12.30 15.51
N HIS A 416 -5.03 12.86 14.89
CA HIS A 416 -5.88 12.11 13.96
C HIS A 416 -5.31 12.00 12.55
N CYS A 417 -4.39 12.91 12.17
CA CYS A 417 -3.88 13.02 10.81
C CYS A 417 -2.60 12.21 10.57
N LEU A 418 -1.69 12.18 11.55
CA LEU A 418 -0.35 11.62 11.41
C LEU A 418 -0.27 10.15 11.87
N GLU A 419 0.74 9.44 11.36
CA GLU A 419 1.10 8.13 11.89
C GLU A 419 1.69 8.27 13.31
N SER A 420 1.45 7.27 14.16
CA SER A 420 1.85 7.29 15.57
C SER A 420 3.33 7.64 15.76
N SER A 421 4.24 7.05 14.96
CA SER A 421 5.68 7.28 15.05
C SER A 421 6.14 8.71 14.71
N VAL A 422 5.48 9.37 13.75
CA VAL A 422 5.80 10.75 13.37
C VAL A 422 5.19 11.70 14.40
N PHE A 423 3.98 11.40 14.87
CA PHE A 423 3.31 12.16 15.90
C PHE A 423 4.05 12.13 17.24
N THR A 424 4.57 10.97 17.67
CA THR A 424 5.33 10.85 18.94
C THR A 424 6.52 11.80 18.98
N GLY A 425 7.31 11.86 17.90
CA GLY A 425 8.48 12.73 17.80
C GLY A 425 8.11 14.21 17.82
N LEU A 426 7.04 14.60 17.10
CA LEU A 426 6.55 15.98 17.11
C LEU A 426 5.94 16.38 18.46
N ALA A 427 5.26 15.44 19.11
CA ALA A 427 4.64 15.67 20.40
C ALA A 427 5.68 15.86 21.51
N LEU A 428 6.75 15.06 21.51
CA LEU A 428 7.89 15.24 22.41
C LEU A 428 8.51 16.63 22.25
N GLU A 429 8.87 17.02 21.02
CA GLU A 429 9.45 18.33 20.73
C GLU A 429 8.53 19.48 21.17
N ALA A 430 7.23 19.38 20.88
CA ALA A 430 6.26 20.41 21.26
C ALA A 430 6.14 20.56 22.78
N VAL A 431 6.12 19.45 23.54
CA VAL A 431 5.97 19.45 25.00
C VAL A 431 7.24 19.96 25.69
N GLU A 432 8.42 19.57 25.22
CA GLU A 432 9.71 20.06 25.73
C GLU A 432 9.83 21.58 25.53
N VAL A 433 9.56 22.06 24.31
CA VAL A 433 9.61 23.48 23.97
C VAL A 433 8.56 24.28 24.76
N CYS A 434 7.35 23.76 24.91
CA CYS A 434 6.31 24.39 25.72
C CYS A 434 6.73 24.50 27.19
N THR A 435 7.30 23.44 27.76
CA THR A 435 7.80 23.41 29.14
C THR A 435 8.92 24.43 29.35
N ALA A 436 9.87 24.52 28.42
CA ALA A 436 10.94 25.52 28.46
C ALA A 436 10.42 26.97 28.36
N SER A 437 9.40 27.19 27.52
CA SER A 437 8.73 28.48 27.39
C SER A 437 8.00 28.87 28.68
N LEU A 438 7.28 27.93 29.31
CA LEU A 438 6.63 28.13 30.60
C LEU A 438 7.62 28.44 31.73
N GLN A 439 8.74 27.72 31.79
CA GLN A 439 9.81 28.00 32.76
C GLN A 439 10.40 29.41 32.57
N SER A 440 10.64 29.80 31.32
CA SER A 440 11.16 31.14 31.00
C SER A 440 10.16 32.23 31.38
N ALA A 441 8.87 32.06 31.06
CA ALA A 441 7.80 32.96 31.45
C ALA A 441 7.66 33.08 32.97
N SER A 442 7.75 31.97 33.71
CA SER A 442 7.68 31.96 35.18
C SER A 442 8.77 32.82 35.83
N LYS A 443 10.00 32.80 35.29
CA LYS A 443 11.13 33.62 35.76
C LYS A 443 10.90 35.11 35.48
N VAL A 444 10.25 35.45 34.37
CA VAL A 444 9.91 36.84 34.03
C VAL A 444 8.79 37.35 34.95
N ILE A 445 7.75 36.54 35.19
CA ILE A 445 6.65 36.86 36.10
C ILE A 445 7.16 37.03 37.53
N ALA A 446 8.07 36.15 37.98
CA ALA A 446 8.69 36.25 39.31
C ALA A 446 9.44 37.57 39.53
N LYS A 447 10.01 38.17 38.47
CA LYS A 447 10.68 39.48 38.52
C LYS A 447 9.70 40.66 38.52
N ARG A 448 8.55 40.53 37.85
CA ARG A 448 7.56 41.61 37.66
C ARG A 448 6.56 41.71 38.81
N ALA A 449 6.04 40.58 39.28
CA ALA A 449 5.01 40.51 40.32
C ALA A 449 5.61 40.05 41.65
N THR A 450 5.48 38.76 41.97
CA THR A 450 6.13 38.15 43.14
C THR A 450 6.71 36.78 42.78
N PRO A 451 7.75 36.31 43.50
CA PRO A 451 8.30 34.97 43.28
C PRO A 451 7.24 33.87 43.49
N MET A 452 6.28 34.08 44.39
CA MET A 452 5.14 33.18 44.61
C MET A 452 4.24 33.09 43.37
N ASP A 453 3.94 34.21 42.73
CA ASP A 453 3.08 34.25 41.54
C ASP A 453 3.75 33.55 40.34
N GLY A 454 5.08 33.66 40.22
CA GLY A 454 5.85 32.91 39.21
C GLY A 454 5.83 31.39 39.43
N GLN A 455 6.01 30.93 40.68
CA GLN A 455 5.93 29.51 41.03
C GLN A 455 4.51 28.94 40.84
N LEU A 456 3.48 29.68 41.28
CA LEU A 456 2.08 29.28 41.13
C LEU A 456 1.63 29.28 39.65
N PHE A 457 2.11 30.24 38.86
CA PHE A 457 1.90 30.26 37.41
C PHE A 457 2.44 28.98 36.77
N LEU A 458 3.68 28.58 37.11
CA LEU A 458 4.31 27.39 36.57
C LEU A 458 3.55 26.12 36.97
N ILE A 459 3.21 25.96 38.26
CA ILE A 459 2.43 24.80 38.76
C ILE A 459 1.10 24.69 38.03
N LYS A 460 0.35 25.79 37.87
CA LYS A 460 -0.94 25.80 37.17
C LYS A 460 -0.79 25.31 35.72
N HIS A 461 0.14 25.86 34.97
CA HIS A 461 0.26 25.58 33.53
C HIS A 461 0.87 24.20 33.25
N LEU A 462 1.79 23.70 34.09
CA LEU A 462 2.30 22.33 33.96
C LEU A 462 1.24 21.28 34.31
N LEU A 463 0.35 21.56 35.27
CA LEU A 463 -0.79 20.68 35.56
C LEU A 463 -1.77 20.62 34.39
N ILE A 464 -2.10 21.76 33.78
CA ILE A 464 -2.96 21.82 32.60
C ILE A 464 -2.29 21.05 31.45
N LEU A 465 -1.01 21.29 31.17
CA LEU A 465 -0.27 20.57 30.13
C LEU A 465 -0.32 19.05 30.35
N ARG A 466 -0.10 18.59 31.59
CA ARG A 466 -0.17 17.17 31.95
C ARG A 466 -1.56 16.57 31.72
N GLU A 467 -2.61 17.30 32.08
CA GLU A 467 -4.00 16.85 31.90
C GLU A 467 -4.38 16.80 30.42
N GLN A 468 -3.98 17.79 29.62
CA GLN A 468 -4.26 17.84 28.18
C GLN A 468 -3.44 16.80 27.39
N ILE A 469 -2.30 16.35 27.91
CA ILE A 469 -1.50 15.30 27.28
C ILE A 469 -2.03 13.89 27.59
N ALA A 470 -2.73 13.71 28.71
CA ALA A 470 -3.19 12.40 29.17
C ALA A 470 -4.12 11.62 28.21
N PRO A 471 -5.03 12.26 27.44
CA PRO A 471 -5.89 11.57 26.47
C PRO A 471 -5.14 11.03 25.25
N PHE A 472 -3.96 11.59 24.93
CA PHE A 472 -3.14 11.06 23.85
C PHE A 472 -2.46 9.79 24.39
N GLU A 473 -2.99 8.61 24.04
CA GLU A 473 -2.42 7.29 24.32
C GLU A 473 -1.11 7.07 23.55
N ILE A 474 -0.13 7.95 23.76
CA ILE A 474 1.18 7.88 23.15
C ILE A 474 2.13 7.29 24.17
N GLU A 475 2.91 6.30 23.75
CA GLU A 475 4.20 6.02 24.37
C GLU A 475 5.10 7.24 24.11
N PHE A 476 5.03 8.27 24.97
CA PHE A 476 5.89 9.47 24.94
C PHE A 476 7.37 9.15 25.20
N SER A 477 7.80 7.92 24.94
CA SER A 477 9.17 7.44 25.05
C SER A 477 9.79 7.35 23.65
N VAL A 478 10.65 8.29 23.31
CA VAL A 478 11.52 8.14 22.15
C VAL A 478 12.82 7.50 22.63
N THR A 479 13.13 6.30 22.14
CA THR A 479 14.44 5.67 22.36
C THR A 479 15.48 6.40 21.51
N HIS A 480 16.14 7.41 22.09
CA HIS A 480 17.35 7.95 21.48
C HIS A 480 18.46 6.90 21.63
N LYS A 481 18.96 6.40 20.51
CA LYS A 481 20.14 5.53 20.47
C LYS A 481 21.37 6.42 20.49
N GLU A 482 21.82 6.75 21.70
CA GLU A 482 23.10 7.43 21.87
C GLU A 482 24.21 6.38 21.95
N LEU A 483 25.34 6.69 21.31
CA LEU A 483 26.55 5.89 21.42
C LEU A 483 27.29 6.34 22.68
N ASP A 484 27.37 5.49 23.70
CA ASP A 484 28.09 5.80 24.93
C ASP A 484 29.59 5.48 24.79
N PHE A 485 30.41 6.51 24.95
CA PHE A 485 31.89 6.43 24.90
C PHE A 485 32.51 6.46 26.31
N SER A 486 31.72 6.52 27.40
CA SER A 486 32.20 6.65 28.78
C SER A 486 33.11 5.49 29.18
N HIS A 487 32.74 4.28 28.76
CA HIS A 487 33.54 3.07 28.96
C HIS A 487 34.88 3.11 28.21
N LEU A 488 34.95 3.80 27.07
CA LEU A 488 36.19 3.93 26.30
C LEU A 488 37.19 4.86 27.00
N LEU A 489 36.70 5.92 27.65
CA LEU A 489 37.55 6.79 28.45
C LEU A 489 38.16 6.05 29.66
N ASP A 490 37.39 5.16 30.30
CA ASP A 490 37.90 4.34 31.40
C ASP A 490 38.87 3.25 30.93
N HIS A 491 38.66 2.67 29.74
CA HIS A 491 39.62 1.75 29.14
C HIS A 491 40.91 2.45 28.70
N LEU A 492 40.82 3.64 28.11
CA LEU A 492 41.99 4.46 27.78
C LEU A 492 42.76 4.89 29.03
N ARG A 493 42.08 5.23 30.12
CA ARG A 493 42.72 5.52 31.42
C ARG A 493 43.41 4.29 32.02
N ARG A 494 42.84 3.09 31.88
CA ARG A 494 43.46 1.83 32.34
C ARG A 494 44.68 1.44 31.50
N ILE A 495 44.66 1.72 30.20
CA ILE A 495 45.79 1.57 29.28
C ILE A 495 46.91 2.56 29.64
N LEU A 496 46.58 3.84 29.86
CA LEU A 496 47.54 4.87 30.28
C LEU A 496 48.15 4.60 31.66
N ARG A 497 47.42 3.90 32.55
CA ARG A 497 47.93 3.42 33.83
C ARG A 497 48.72 2.10 33.73
N GLY A 498 48.94 1.58 32.52
CA GLY A 498 49.75 0.38 32.27
C GLY A 498 49.12 -0.94 32.75
N GLN A 499 47.83 -0.94 33.11
CA GLN A 499 47.15 -2.12 33.65
C GLN A 499 46.66 -3.09 32.55
N VAL A 500 46.71 -2.68 31.29
CA VAL A 500 46.29 -3.49 30.13
C VAL A 500 47.27 -3.27 28.98
N SER A 501 47.88 -4.34 28.47
CA SER A 501 48.81 -4.29 27.33
C SER A 501 48.06 -4.02 26.02
N LEU A 502 48.52 -3.04 25.24
CA LEU A 502 47.94 -2.67 23.94
C LEU A 502 48.22 -3.69 22.82
N PHE A 503 49.15 -4.61 23.04
CA PHE A 503 49.71 -5.47 21.98
C PHE A 503 49.54 -6.98 22.21
N ASP A 504 48.78 -7.40 23.23
CA ASP A 504 48.41 -8.82 23.36
C ASP A 504 47.34 -9.19 22.33
N TRP A 505 47.80 -9.45 21.11
CA TRP A 505 47.02 -10.02 20.01
C TRP A 505 46.70 -11.50 20.30
N SER A 506 45.90 -11.74 21.32
CA SER A 506 45.21 -13.02 21.50
C SER A 506 43.95 -13.04 20.62
N ARG A 507 43.76 -14.11 19.85
CA ARG A 507 42.64 -14.29 18.90
C ARG A 507 41.24 -14.23 19.52
N SER A 508 41.11 -14.11 20.85
CA SER A 508 39.83 -14.07 21.57
C SER A 508 39.37 -12.67 22.00
N THR A 509 40.25 -11.67 21.96
CA THR A 509 39.96 -10.30 22.40
C THR A 509 40.38 -9.29 21.33
N SER A 510 39.64 -9.24 20.23
CA SER A 510 39.86 -8.22 19.21
C SER A 510 39.55 -6.83 19.78
N LEU A 511 40.47 -5.88 19.56
CA LEU A 511 40.32 -4.48 19.97
C LEU A 511 39.00 -3.87 19.45
N ALA A 512 38.48 -4.37 18.33
CA ALA A 512 37.18 -3.99 17.77
C ALA A 512 35.98 -4.25 18.70
N ARG A 513 36.02 -5.26 19.58
CA ARG A 513 34.95 -5.49 20.59
C ARG A 513 35.11 -4.66 21.86
N THR A 514 36.34 -4.33 22.25
CA THR A 514 36.60 -3.45 23.42
C THR A 514 36.42 -1.97 23.10
N PHE A 515 36.58 -1.57 21.84
CA PHE A 515 36.36 -0.20 21.37
C PHE A 515 35.02 0.00 20.64
N SER A 516 34.14 -1.00 20.59
CA SER A 516 32.80 -0.81 20.03
C SER A 516 31.95 0.02 20.99
N PRO A 517 31.40 1.18 20.55
CA PRO A 517 30.52 1.98 21.39
C PRO A 517 29.28 1.16 21.76
N ARG A 518 28.91 1.18 23.04
CA ARG A 518 27.66 0.56 23.48
C ARG A 518 26.51 1.46 23.08
N ILE A 519 25.49 0.88 22.46
CA ILE A 519 24.25 1.59 22.19
C ILE A 519 23.50 1.67 23.51
N LEU A 520 23.44 2.88 24.08
CA LEU A 520 22.62 3.16 25.25
C LEU A 520 21.28 3.67 24.73
N GLU A 521 20.24 2.88 24.94
CA GLU A 521 18.87 3.28 24.65
C GLU A 521 18.38 4.13 25.82
N ASN A 522 18.48 5.45 25.69
CA ASN A 522 17.89 6.36 26.65
C ASN A 522 16.44 6.62 26.24
N GLN A 523 15.49 6.13 27.04
CA GLN A 523 14.07 6.43 26.87
C GLN A 523 13.79 7.78 27.53
N ILE A 524 13.74 8.83 26.72
CA ILE A 524 13.28 10.15 27.17
C ILE A 524 11.76 10.11 27.16
N ASP A 525 11.17 10.08 28.35
CA ASP A 525 9.73 10.17 28.55
C ASP A 525 9.36 11.62 28.89
N ALA A 526 8.76 12.34 27.92
CA ALA A 526 8.32 13.72 28.08
C ALA A 526 7.42 13.89 29.30
N ARG A 527 6.57 12.89 29.57
CA ARG A 527 5.63 12.90 30.69
C ARG A 527 6.39 12.77 32.01
N LYS A 528 7.40 11.91 32.07
CA LYS A 528 8.24 11.74 33.24
C LYS A 528 9.08 12.99 33.53
N GLU A 529 9.59 13.65 32.50
CA GLU A 529 10.32 14.92 32.65
C GLU A 529 9.40 16.05 33.12
N LEU A 530 8.20 16.14 32.54
CA LEU A 530 7.15 17.07 32.97
C LEU A 530 6.76 16.84 34.44
N GLU A 531 6.56 15.58 34.85
CA GLU A 531 6.22 15.22 36.23
C GLU A 531 7.38 15.51 37.21
N LYS A 532 8.63 15.28 36.79
CA LYS A 532 9.82 15.64 37.57
C LYS A 532 9.92 17.16 37.75
N GLY A 533 9.70 17.92 36.68
CA GLY A 533 9.68 19.39 36.72
C GLY A 533 8.58 19.92 37.63
N LEU A 534 7.36 19.41 37.49
CA LEU A 534 6.22 19.77 38.34
C LEU A 534 6.50 19.48 39.82
N LYS A 535 7.05 18.29 40.14
CA LYS A 535 7.40 17.92 41.52
C LYS A 535 8.45 18.86 42.11
N SER A 536 9.52 19.15 41.37
CA SER A 536 10.56 20.10 41.79
C SER A 536 9.97 21.49 42.08
N THR A 537 9.12 22.01 41.19
CA THR A 537 8.49 23.33 41.41
C THR A 537 7.54 23.31 42.61
N CYS A 538 6.80 22.22 42.83
CA CYS A 538 5.94 22.08 44.01
C CYS A 538 6.78 22.04 45.31
N GLU A 539 7.88 21.29 45.33
CA GLU A 539 8.80 21.21 46.47
C GLU A 539 9.44 22.58 46.76
N GLU A 540 9.92 23.28 45.73
CA GLU A 540 10.46 24.64 45.86
C GLU A 540 9.43 25.63 46.42
N PHE A 541 8.17 25.55 45.98
CA PHE A 541 7.08 26.37 46.50
C PHE A 541 6.76 26.04 47.97
N ILE A 542 6.66 24.75 48.30
CA ILE A 542 6.44 24.27 49.68
C ILE A 542 7.56 24.77 50.59
N MET A 543 8.82 24.63 50.16
CA MET A 543 9.99 25.11 50.91
C MET A 543 9.98 26.64 51.04
N SER A 544 9.60 27.38 50.00
CA SER A 544 9.53 28.85 50.03
C SER A 544 8.51 29.36 51.05
N ILE A 545 7.31 28.77 51.10
CA ILE A 545 6.29 29.09 52.10
C ILE A 545 6.72 28.64 53.50
N THR A 546 7.27 27.43 53.62
CA THR A 546 7.78 26.92 54.91
C THR A 546 8.86 27.85 55.45
N LYS A 547 9.79 28.29 54.60
CA LYS A 547 10.83 29.25 54.98
C LYS A 547 10.22 30.59 55.40
N LEU A 548 9.24 31.14 54.67
CA LEU A 548 8.58 32.39 55.03
C LEU A 548 8.07 32.39 56.49
N VAL A 549 7.54 31.25 56.96
CA VAL A 549 6.98 31.10 58.31
C VAL A 549 8.04 30.72 59.35
N VAL A 550 8.99 29.85 58.99
CA VAL A 550 9.88 29.17 59.94
C VAL A 550 11.30 29.78 59.95
N ASP A 551 11.70 30.62 58.99
CA ASP A 551 13.04 31.23 58.92
C ASP A 551 13.49 31.93 60.22
N PRO A 552 12.63 32.68 60.94
CA PRO A 552 12.98 33.20 62.26
C PRO A 552 13.37 32.10 63.25
N MET A 553 12.64 30.97 63.27
CA MET A 553 12.93 29.82 64.13
C MET A 553 14.18 29.06 63.70
N LEU A 554 14.34 28.78 62.40
CA LEU A 554 15.53 28.10 61.87
C LEU A 554 16.80 28.92 62.12
N SER A 555 16.75 30.24 61.96
CA SER A 555 17.87 31.13 62.26
C SER A 555 18.24 31.13 63.75
N PHE A 556 17.28 30.89 64.64
CA PHE A 556 17.52 30.76 66.07
C PHE A 556 18.06 29.37 66.43
N VAL A 557 17.48 28.30 65.89
CA VAL A 557 17.93 26.91 66.11
C VAL A 557 19.36 26.71 65.60
N THR A 558 19.72 27.28 64.45
CA THR A 558 21.10 27.23 63.92
C THR A 558 22.08 27.97 64.83
N LYS A 559 21.73 29.15 65.36
CA LYS A 559 22.54 29.87 66.35
C LYS A 559 22.69 29.09 67.66
N VAL A 560 21.61 28.48 68.15
CA VAL A 560 21.63 27.62 69.34
C VAL A 560 22.51 26.38 69.12
N THR A 561 22.41 25.75 67.95
CA THR A 561 23.20 24.57 67.60
C THR A 561 24.68 24.90 67.46
N ALA A 562 25.02 26.02 66.82
CA ALA A 562 26.41 26.50 66.73
C ALA A 562 27.04 26.73 68.10
N VAL A 563 26.26 27.27 69.04
CA VAL A 563 26.71 27.48 70.43
C VAL A 563 26.84 26.16 71.18
N LYS A 564 25.91 25.22 71.00
CA LYS A 564 25.99 23.88 71.60
C LYS A 564 27.23 23.12 71.10
N VAL A 565 27.54 23.22 69.80
CA VAL A 565 28.74 22.63 69.21
C VAL A 565 30.01 23.30 69.75
N ALA A 566 30.04 24.63 69.83
CA ALA A 566 31.17 25.37 70.41
C ALA A 566 31.41 25.06 71.91
N LEU A 567 30.34 24.77 72.66
CA LEU A 567 30.44 24.32 74.06
C LEU A 567 30.95 22.88 74.17
N SER A 568 30.64 22.01 73.19
CA SER A 568 31.09 20.62 73.18
C SER A 568 32.53 20.41 72.70
N SER A 569 33.08 21.34 71.89
CA SER A 569 34.46 21.29 71.39
C SER A 569 35.50 21.95 72.32
N GLY A 570 35.06 22.54 73.44
CA GLY A 570 35.93 23.27 74.39
C GLY A 570 36.72 22.41 75.38
N SER A 571 36.79 21.09 75.24
CA SER A 571 37.44 20.20 76.22
C SER A 571 38.95 19.97 76.03
N GLN A 572 39.63 20.65 75.10
CA GLN A 572 41.09 20.63 75.02
C GLN A 572 41.67 22.03 74.78
N GLY A 573 42.07 22.67 75.89
CA GLY A 573 43.10 23.70 76.03
C GLY A 573 43.24 24.79 74.95
N GLN A 574 42.70 25.98 75.23
CA GLN A 574 43.40 27.28 75.34
C GLN A 574 42.48 28.48 74.97
N ASN A 575 42.53 29.49 75.85
CA ASN A 575 42.05 30.89 75.75
C ASN A 575 40.54 31.19 75.86
N LEU A 576 40.22 31.96 76.91
CA LEU A 576 38.91 32.26 77.51
C LEU A 576 38.22 33.52 76.95
N ASP A 577 38.54 33.97 75.73
CA ASP A 577 37.96 35.21 75.14
C ASP A 577 37.22 34.97 73.82
N SER A 578 36.45 33.88 73.72
CA SER A 578 35.42 33.77 72.68
C SER A 578 34.03 33.98 73.29
N VAL A 579 33.31 34.98 72.77
CA VAL A 579 31.91 35.32 73.13
C VAL A 579 30.95 34.12 72.96
N LEU A 580 31.41 33.05 72.30
CA LEU A 580 30.69 31.81 72.00
C LEU A 580 30.76 30.74 73.10
N ALA A 581 31.62 30.88 74.11
CA ALA A 581 31.81 29.88 75.18
C ALA A 581 30.98 30.14 76.46
N LYS A 582 29.98 31.04 76.41
CA LYS A 582 29.10 31.34 77.54
C LYS A 582 27.77 30.55 77.45
N PRO A 583 27.14 30.17 78.59
CA PRO A 583 25.91 29.38 78.60
C PRO A 583 24.76 30.12 77.90
N LEU A 584 23.86 29.36 77.24
CA LEU A 584 22.78 29.86 76.35
C LEU A 584 22.03 31.10 76.91
N LYS A 585 21.75 31.14 78.21
CA LYS A 585 21.01 32.22 78.89
C LYS A 585 21.72 33.58 78.92
N THR A 586 23.04 33.60 78.65
CA THR A 586 23.89 34.81 78.73
C THR A 586 24.21 35.39 77.36
N GLN A 587 23.70 34.77 76.29
CA GLN A 587 23.90 35.25 74.92
C GLN A 587 22.82 36.27 74.56
N ALA A 588 23.25 37.39 73.96
CA ALA A 588 22.36 38.52 73.63
C ALA A 588 21.22 38.16 72.66
N PHE A 589 21.34 37.07 71.89
CA PHE A 589 20.30 36.59 70.97
C PHE A 589 19.28 35.64 71.63
N ALA A 590 19.54 35.16 72.85
CA ALA A 590 18.73 34.18 73.57
C ALA A 590 18.15 34.74 74.89
N SER A 591 18.07 36.07 75.01
CA SER A 591 17.37 36.72 76.11
C SER A 591 15.85 36.43 76.04
N PRO A 592 15.14 36.38 77.18
CA PRO A 592 13.71 36.06 77.21
C PRO A 592 12.88 37.00 76.33
N ASP A 593 13.25 38.28 76.28
CA ASP A 593 12.57 39.28 75.43
C ASP A 593 12.78 39.02 73.94
N LYS A 594 13.96 38.55 73.52
CA LYS A 594 14.25 38.24 72.11
C LYS A 594 13.61 36.92 71.66
N VAL A 595 13.46 35.96 72.57
CA VAL A 595 12.70 34.73 72.31
C VAL A 595 11.20 35.05 72.22
N ALA A 596 10.67 35.93 73.09
CA ALA A 596 9.29 36.40 73.00
C ALA A 596 9.02 37.17 71.69
N GLU A 597 9.93 38.05 71.27
CA GLU A 597 9.88 38.76 70.00
C GLU A 597 9.91 37.78 68.80
N LEU A 598 10.69 36.71 68.89
CA LEU A 598 10.75 35.67 67.86
C LEU A 598 9.44 34.88 67.76
N VAL A 599 8.89 34.44 68.89
CA VAL A 599 7.59 33.74 68.93
C VAL A 599 6.47 34.65 68.41
N GLN A 600 6.52 35.95 68.74
CA GLN A 600 5.57 36.93 68.20
C GLN A 600 5.70 37.10 66.69
N LYS A 601 6.93 37.18 66.15
CA LYS A 601 7.17 37.26 64.70
C LYS A 601 6.67 36.03 63.94
N VAL A 602 6.88 34.84 64.49
CA VAL A 602 6.36 33.59 63.92
C VAL A 602 4.83 33.55 64.01
N GLY A 603 4.26 33.95 65.14
CA GLY A 603 2.81 34.09 65.32
C GLY A 603 2.19 35.05 64.30
N THR A 604 2.82 36.19 64.03
CA THR A 604 2.36 37.14 63.00
C THR A 604 2.49 36.57 61.58
N ALA A 605 3.56 35.84 61.26
CA ALA A 605 3.73 35.20 59.96
C ALA A 605 2.65 34.11 59.72
N ILE A 606 2.30 33.35 60.75
CA ILE A 606 1.21 32.35 60.70
C ILE A 606 -0.16 33.02 60.53
N GLN A 607 -0.41 34.15 61.20
CA GLN A 607 -1.72 34.82 61.17
C GLN A 607 -1.95 35.72 59.95
N GLN A 608 -0.89 36.32 59.37
CA GLN A 608 -1.04 37.30 58.29
C GLN A 608 -0.49 36.83 56.94
N ASP A 609 0.66 36.16 56.92
CA ASP A 609 1.36 35.86 55.66
C ASP A 609 0.97 34.49 55.09
N LEU A 610 0.73 33.50 55.95
CA LEU A 610 0.21 32.19 55.53
C LEU A 610 -1.19 32.29 54.89
N PRO A 611 -2.17 33.06 55.42
CA PRO A 611 -3.47 33.23 54.76
C PRO A 611 -3.38 33.95 53.41
N LYS A 612 -2.47 34.93 53.25
CA LYS A 612 -2.23 35.60 51.96
C LYS A 612 -1.64 34.66 50.91
N ALA A 613 -0.73 33.77 51.32
CA ALA A 613 -0.22 32.72 50.43
C ALA A 613 -1.34 31.74 50.04
N MET A 614 -2.25 31.43 50.98
CA MET A 614 -3.39 30.55 50.73
C MET A 614 -4.40 31.18 49.77
N THR A 615 -4.72 32.47 49.89
CA THR A 615 -5.64 33.14 48.95
C THR A 615 -5.08 33.16 47.53
N LYS A 616 -3.77 33.39 47.37
CA LYS A 616 -3.08 33.27 46.07
C LYS A 616 -3.10 31.84 45.54
N LEU A 617 -2.86 30.83 46.39
CA LEU A 617 -2.97 29.43 46.00
C LEU A 617 -4.38 29.08 45.50
N MET A 618 -5.42 29.61 46.15
CA MET A 618 -6.82 29.43 45.75
C MET A 618 -7.14 30.11 44.42
N LEU A 619 -6.53 31.25 44.11
CA LEU A 619 -6.70 31.98 42.85
C LEU A 619 -6.09 31.22 41.65
N TYR A 620 -4.90 30.67 41.81
CA TYR A 620 -4.21 29.96 40.73
C TYR A 620 -4.73 28.53 40.53
N LEU A 621 -4.99 27.81 41.62
CA LEU A 621 -5.45 26.42 41.61
C LEU A 621 -6.94 26.32 41.99
N GLN A 622 -7.78 26.06 41.00
CA GLN A 622 -9.23 25.90 41.19
C GLN A 622 -9.58 24.54 41.83
N ASN A 623 -8.79 23.49 41.59
CA ASN A 623 -9.07 22.14 42.09
C ASN A 623 -8.77 21.99 43.60
N PRO A 624 -9.76 21.63 44.44
CA PRO A 624 -9.59 21.50 45.88
C PRO A 624 -8.62 20.38 46.29
N SER A 625 -8.57 19.27 45.55
CA SER A 625 -7.72 18.12 45.87
C SER A 625 -6.25 18.46 45.70
N THR A 626 -5.88 19.15 44.60
CA THR A 626 -4.51 19.59 44.34
C THR A 626 -4.03 20.58 45.40
N ARG A 627 -4.91 21.49 45.85
CA ARG A 627 -4.59 22.42 46.94
C ARG A 627 -4.29 21.70 48.25
N LEU A 628 -5.08 20.69 48.60
CA LEU A 628 -4.86 19.89 49.81
C LEU A 628 -3.55 19.10 49.76
N ILE A 629 -3.16 18.60 48.58
CA ILE A 629 -1.90 17.87 48.38
C ILE A 629 -0.69 18.80 48.64
N ILE A 630 -0.74 20.05 48.16
CA ILE A 630 0.35 21.02 48.38
C ILE A 630 0.35 21.57 49.81
N PHE A 631 -0.83 21.76 50.41
CA PHE A 631 -0.95 22.36 51.74
C PHE A 631 -0.56 21.40 52.89
N LYS A 632 -0.82 20.09 52.75
CA LYS A 632 -0.49 19.09 53.79
C LYS A 632 1.01 19.09 54.19
N PRO A 633 1.98 19.03 53.26
CA PRO A 633 3.40 19.13 53.57
C PRO A 633 3.78 20.44 54.24
N ILE A 634 3.22 21.57 53.80
CA ILE A 634 3.48 22.89 54.41
C ILE A 634 3.06 22.87 55.88
N LYS A 635 1.86 22.34 56.17
CA LYS A 635 1.38 22.19 57.56
C LYS A 635 2.28 21.25 58.37
N SER A 636 2.69 20.10 57.83
CA SER A 636 3.59 19.16 58.52
C SER A 636 4.92 19.81 58.85
N ASN A 637 5.57 20.45 57.88
CA ASN A 637 6.88 21.07 58.06
C ASN A 637 6.84 22.22 59.09
N ILE A 638 5.77 23.02 59.09
CA ILE A 638 5.59 24.08 60.09
C ILE A 638 5.41 23.47 61.48
N VAL A 639 4.61 22.41 61.62
CA VAL A 639 4.38 21.73 62.91
C VAL A 639 5.67 21.07 63.41
N GLU A 640 6.39 20.34 62.55
CA GLU A 640 7.68 19.71 62.89
C GLU A 640 8.73 20.72 63.32
N ALA A 641 8.74 21.93 62.74
CA ALA A 641 9.70 22.95 63.16
C ALA A 641 9.35 23.64 64.50
N HIS A 642 8.12 23.45 65.01
CA HIS A 642 7.68 23.97 66.31
C HIS A 642 7.78 22.94 67.45
N ILE A 643 8.00 21.66 67.12
CA ILE A 643 8.24 20.56 68.06
C ILE A 643 9.76 20.42 68.24
#